data_AF-A0A6J2JTX4-F1
#
_entry.id   AF-A0A6J2JTX4-F1
#
_cell.length_a   1.000
_cell.length_b   1.000
_cell.length_c   1.000
_cell.angle_alpha   90.00
_cell.angle_beta   90.00
_cell.angle_gamma   90.00
#
_symmetry.space_group_name_H-M   'P 1'
#
loop_
_entity.id
_entity.type
_entity.pdbx_description
1 polymer ?
#
loop_
_entity_poly.entity_id
_entity_poly.type
_entity_poly.pdbx_seq_one_letter_code
_entity_poly.pdbx_strand_id
1 'polypeptide(L)'
;MSVRFVRTILVLLAIVHNSRALVDEVVDVLKLGKEIGEEIIASWNVVGKTLNVSEGVELPLIRRRERLILAKLSHISQSIDRLELGIEKAGAVALFLAKNGGRGTRFELKLHDMTVLLNKVAAVDRQMRVYVGLQEELERSTLLGFAQSCVFYEPDALPGVLEQIHAHIVPPHKLLLGKGLLQQIVEEVQEGGTDVCTLQMSPHQLIYDIYNTIALAEIKGYAIMQFSWMLLKLYGKGNFSQEASLTRERYGQRTTQAANVVRGVLSSASRDLYRCDPIQHEEGKTYDQVTRLLQGYIENEVDMNPQGTCQENCGYYTLTQRYGCYDDQLCTQQKTCGGRIINCQYIDSDMWVCPSGDSKRRYDWVTYENGRTLGQKGECTSGGHSTKVDSWWKWNLFHCSYCFCLCEDAVDISERFFSMREALAQISKNKVVTGLRLIKHGRVFHLQVYESTLKERGLIEGGDWVPVQKFDPLDPQFKDGVDYHTLTYENRAIDLDDLDSPSGHVLTGVRFRMLGAHLHFEIRSTPFNYTTGRLSPEKSQWISNDNTEGSARPRVKLELKNPDIPTRSSVPLAVDSEHDQYVEFTNSDLEADAAQSTVPFIDVQPVLPAGVGALASGAGVLHRGARGSGGFVALRLRTYPHARHVRAEPPADLPRGPDPADGPDFEPTVN
;
A
#
# COMPACT_ATOMS: atom_id res chain seq x y z
N MET A 1 -13.34 -5.71 55.20
CA MET A 1 -12.91 -5.83 53.79
C MET A 1 -14.07 -6.37 52.98
N SER A 2 -14.61 -5.55 52.07
CA SER A 2 -15.91 -5.78 51.43
C SER A 2 -15.85 -6.87 50.35
N VAL A 3 -16.90 -7.70 50.30
CA VAL A 3 -17.16 -8.75 49.30
C VAL A 3 -17.05 -8.23 47.85
N ARG A 4 -17.15 -6.91 47.64
CA ARG A 4 -16.92 -6.27 46.33
C ARG A 4 -15.46 -6.33 45.87
N PHE A 5 -14.49 -6.31 46.79
CA PHE A 5 -13.05 -6.33 46.47
C PHE A 5 -12.59 -7.73 46.02
N VAL A 6 -13.17 -8.78 46.60
CA VAL A 6 -12.89 -10.18 46.22
C VAL A 6 -13.48 -10.51 44.85
N ARG A 7 -14.65 -9.97 44.50
CA ARG A 7 -15.23 -10.12 43.15
C ARG A 7 -14.46 -9.38 42.07
N THR A 8 -13.87 -8.22 42.36
CA THR A 8 -13.04 -7.48 41.38
C THR A 8 -11.72 -8.21 41.12
N ILE A 9 -11.11 -8.81 42.15
CA ILE A 9 -9.87 -9.59 41.99
C ILE A 9 -10.11 -10.92 41.24
N LEU A 10 -11.26 -11.59 41.46
CA LEU A 10 -11.63 -12.79 40.69
C LEU A 10 -11.95 -12.48 39.21
N VAL A 11 -12.57 -11.34 38.92
CA VAL A 11 -12.81 -10.88 37.55
C VAL A 11 -11.49 -10.44 36.89
N LEU A 12 -10.59 -9.78 37.62
CA LEU A 12 -9.24 -9.45 37.11
C LEU A 12 -8.37 -10.69 36.90
N LEU A 13 -8.46 -11.72 37.75
CA LEU A 13 -7.76 -13.00 37.55
C LEU A 13 -8.36 -13.82 36.40
N ALA A 14 -9.67 -13.74 36.16
CA ALA A 14 -10.32 -14.35 34.98
C ALA A 14 -10.00 -13.61 33.66
N ILE A 15 -9.69 -12.31 33.72
CA ILE A 15 -9.20 -11.52 32.58
C ILE A 15 -7.70 -11.77 32.36
N VAL A 16 -6.93 -12.06 33.41
CA VAL A 16 -5.49 -12.36 33.31
C VAL A 16 -5.22 -13.83 32.93
N HIS A 17 -6.15 -14.77 33.14
CA HIS A 17 -6.01 -16.17 32.70
C HIS A 17 -6.55 -16.49 31.29
N ASN A 18 -7.16 -15.54 30.59
CA ASN A 18 -7.58 -15.70 29.18
C ASN A 18 -6.62 -15.05 28.15
N SER A 19 -5.44 -14.61 28.56
CA SER A 19 -4.42 -14.03 27.65
C SER A 19 -3.24 -14.96 27.35
N ARG A 20 -3.39 -16.27 27.61
CA ARG A 20 -2.46 -17.32 27.15
C ARG A 20 -3.22 -18.43 26.45
N ALA A 21 -3.79 -18.12 25.29
CA ALA A 21 -4.29 -19.12 24.37
C ALA A 21 -3.73 -18.83 22.97
N LEU A 22 -2.86 -19.76 22.55
CA LEU A 22 -2.44 -20.07 21.20
C LEU A 22 -1.73 -18.95 20.42
N VAL A 23 -0.39 -19.03 20.47
CA VAL A 23 0.47 -18.63 19.36
C VAL A 23 0.06 -19.48 18.17
N ASP A 24 -0.81 -18.94 17.29
CA ASP A 24 -1.11 -19.57 16.02
C ASP A 24 0.10 -19.37 15.10
N GLU A 25 0.83 -20.46 14.89
CA GLU A 25 1.91 -20.57 13.91
C GLU A 25 1.25 -20.55 12.51
N VAL A 26 1.16 -19.38 11.89
CA VAL A 26 0.62 -19.25 10.53
C VAL A 26 1.72 -19.68 9.53
N VAL A 27 1.53 -20.87 8.96
CA VAL A 27 2.42 -21.49 7.97
C VAL A 27 2.16 -20.89 6.58
N ASP A 28 3.18 -20.64 5.76
CA ASP A 28 3.06 -20.21 4.35
C ASP A 28 2.68 -21.39 3.43
N VAL A 29 1.92 -21.11 2.36
CA VAL A 29 1.43 -22.08 1.37
C VAL A 29 2.54 -22.94 0.81
N LEU A 30 3.72 -22.36 0.56
CA LEU A 30 4.86 -23.10 0.00
C LEU A 30 5.48 -24.08 0.99
N LYS A 31 5.66 -23.67 2.26
CA LYS A 31 6.17 -24.53 3.32
C LYS A 31 5.20 -25.67 3.58
N LEU A 32 3.91 -25.33 3.68
CA LEU A 32 2.87 -26.30 3.90
C LEU A 32 2.78 -27.32 2.75
N GLY A 33 2.88 -26.89 1.50
CA GLY A 33 2.86 -27.79 0.34
C GLY A 33 3.96 -28.84 0.41
N LYS A 34 5.18 -28.44 0.82
CA LYS A 34 6.30 -29.37 1.04
C LYS A 34 6.07 -30.30 2.23
N GLU A 35 5.69 -29.77 3.39
CA GLU A 35 5.45 -30.54 4.62
C GLU A 35 4.34 -31.59 4.41
N ILE A 36 3.23 -31.19 3.77
CA ILE A 36 2.15 -32.10 3.38
C ILE A 36 2.65 -33.14 2.40
N GLY A 37 3.48 -32.76 1.43
CA GLY A 37 4.13 -33.68 0.50
C GLY A 37 4.91 -34.78 1.21
N GLU A 38 5.81 -34.40 2.12
CA GLU A 38 6.63 -35.31 2.91
C GLU A 38 5.77 -36.20 3.83
N GLU A 39 4.76 -35.62 4.48
CA GLU A 39 3.84 -36.35 5.36
C GLU A 39 2.99 -37.38 4.59
N ILE A 40 2.52 -37.04 3.38
CA ILE A 40 1.80 -37.96 2.49
C ILE A 40 2.70 -39.11 2.06
N ILE A 41 3.94 -38.84 1.68
CA ILE A 41 4.92 -39.89 1.33
C ILE A 41 5.14 -40.84 2.52
N ALA A 42 5.33 -40.30 3.72
CA ALA A 42 5.45 -41.10 4.93
C ALA A 42 4.18 -41.89 5.27
N SER A 43 3.00 -41.44 4.81
CA SER A 43 1.71 -42.11 5.02
C SER A 43 1.53 -43.35 4.13
N TRP A 44 2.16 -43.39 2.95
CA TRP A 44 2.13 -44.57 2.08
C TRP A 44 2.73 -45.83 2.72
N ASN A 45 3.66 -45.67 3.68
CA ASN A 45 4.22 -46.78 4.46
C ASN A 45 3.17 -47.54 5.30
N VAL A 46 2.05 -46.89 5.65
CA VAL A 46 0.94 -47.52 6.38
C VAL A 46 0.22 -48.56 5.52
N VAL A 47 0.20 -48.36 4.20
CA VAL A 47 -0.50 -49.20 3.23
C VAL A 47 0.44 -50.18 2.51
N GLY A 48 1.76 -49.95 2.54
CA GLY A 48 2.75 -50.71 1.79
C GLY A 48 3.01 -52.17 2.22
N LYS A 49 2.57 -52.60 3.41
CA LYS A 49 2.70 -54.01 3.83
C LYS A 49 1.56 -54.84 3.25
N THR A 50 1.86 -55.65 2.23
CA THR A 50 0.97 -56.64 1.64
C THR A 50 0.36 -57.53 2.74
N LEU A 51 -0.97 -57.61 2.76
CA LEU A 51 -1.70 -58.50 3.66
C LEU A 51 -1.75 -59.88 3.01
N ASN A 52 -0.91 -60.81 3.47
CA ASN A 52 -1.03 -62.21 3.13
C ASN A 52 -2.06 -62.88 4.08
N VAL A 53 -3.24 -63.16 3.52
CA VAL A 53 -4.17 -64.29 3.79
C VAL A 53 -4.94 -64.38 5.14
N SER A 54 -6.25 -64.68 4.98
CA SER A 54 -7.25 -65.38 5.83
C SER A 54 -8.40 -64.55 6.44
N GLU A 55 -9.62 -64.91 6.01
CA GLU A 55 -10.91 -64.18 6.08
C GLU A 55 -11.47 -63.84 7.50
N GLY A 56 -10.75 -64.16 8.58
CA GLY A 56 -11.22 -63.93 9.96
C GLY A 56 -10.53 -62.79 10.72
N VAL A 57 -9.34 -62.37 10.30
CA VAL A 57 -8.45 -61.43 11.04
C VAL A 57 -8.40 -60.04 10.38
N GLU A 58 -9.07 -59.86 9.24
CA GLU A 58 -8.95 -58.68 8.37
C GLU A 58 -9.59 -57.40 8.93
N LEU A 59 -10.80 -57.49 9.51
CA LEU A 59 -11.58 -56.31 9.91
C LEU A 59 -10.90 -55.44 10.99
N PRO A 60 -10.32 -56.00 12.08
CA PRO A 60 -9.64 -55.20 13.10
C PRO A 60 -8.35 -54.53 12.59
N LEU A 61 -7.59 -55.23 11.73
CA LEU A 61 -6.32 -54.72 11.18
C LEU A 61 -6.56 -53.62 10.14
N ILE A 62 -7.56 -53.80 9.27
CA ILE A 62 -7.97 -52.80 8.28
C ILE A 62 -8.49 -51.56 9.01
N ARG A 63 -9.39 -51.71 10.00
CA ARG A 63 -9.86 -50.58 10.82
C ARG A 63 -8.73 -49.86 11.55
N ARG A 64 -7.72 -50.58 12.04
CA ARG A 64 -6.57 -49.95 12.71
C ARG A 64 -5.71 -49.13 11.74
N ARG A 65 -5.45 -49.64 10.52
CA ARG A 65 -4.70 -48.91 9.49
C ARG A 65 -5.51 -47.73 8.94
N GLU A 66 -6.82 -47.89 8.75
CA GLU A 66 -7.77 -46.86 8.34
C GLU A 66 -7.74 -45.67 9.32
N ARG A 67 -7.89 -45.92 10.62
CA ARG A 67 -7.77 -44.89 11.67
C ARG A 67 -6.43 -44.17 11.62
N LEU A 68 -5.35 -44.88 11.31
CA LEU A 68 -4.02 -44.29 11.24
C LEU A 68 -3.88 -43.37 10.01
N ILE A 69 -4.44 -43.75 8.86
CA ILE A 69 -4.50 -42.92 7.65
C ILE A 69 -5.35 -41.67 7.91
N LEU A 70 -6.56 -41.83 8.48
CA LEU A 70 -7.47 -40.73 8.78
C LEU A 70 -6.93 -39.79 9.86
N ALA A 71 -6.22 -40.30 10.86
CA ALA A 71 -5.53 -39.47 11.85
C ALA A 71 -4.43 -38.60 11.23
N LYS A 72 -3.63 -39.16 10.30
CA LYS A 72 -2.63 -38.39 9.57
C LYS A 72 -3.26 -37.33 8.67
N LEU A 73 -4.36 -37.67 8.01
CA LEU A 73 -5.12 -36.69 7.24
C LEU A 73 -5.71 -35.58 8.14
N SER A 74 -6.18 -35.92 9.34
CA SER A 74 -6.67 -34.93 10.32
C SER A 74 -5.59 -33.90 10.65
N HIS A 75 -4.36 -34.36 10.87
CA HIS A 75 -3.21 -33.50 11.15
C HIS A 75 -2.89 -32.57 9.96
N ILE A 76 -2.87 -33.11 8.74
CA ILE A 76 -2.67 -32.31 7.52
C ILE A 76 -3.79 -31.29 7.36
N SER A 77 -5.05 -31.71 7.55
CA SER A 77 -6.20 -30.82 7.41
C SER A 77 -6.15 -29.67 8.41
N GLN A 78 -5.78 -29.91 9.67
CA GLN A 78 -5.63 -28.84 10.66
C GLN A 78 -4.54 -27.83 10.27
N SER A 79 -3.46 -28.31 9.64
CA SER A 79 -2.37 -27.46 9.15
C SER A 79 -2.82 -26.59 7.96
N ILE A 80 -3.63 -27.16 7.06
CA ILE A 80 -4.30 -26.44 5.97
C ILE A 80 -5.27 -25.39 6.52
N ASP A 81 -6.07 -25.71 7.53
CA ASP A 81 -7.08 -24.82 8.10
C ASP A 81 -6.46 -23.56 8.72
N ARG A 82 -5.33 -23.70 9.43
CA ARG A 82 -4.60 -22.57 10.00
C ARG A 82 -4.11 -21.59 8.93
N LEU A 83 -3.65 -22.12 7.80
CA LEU A 83 -3.23 -21.31 6.66
C LEU A 83 -4.43 -20.68 5.94
N GLU A 84 -5.53 -21.42 5.77
CA GLU A 84 -6.78 -20.91 5.18
C GLU A 84 -7.28 -19.68 5.95
N LEU A 85 -7.28 -19.72 7.29
CA LEU A 85 -7.62 -18.58 8.14
C LEU A 85 -6.69 -17.36 7.94
N GLY A 86 -5.43 -17.60 7.57
CA GLY A 86 -4.47 -16.55 7.21
C GLY A 86 -4.78 -15.90 5.86
N ILE A 87 -5.15 -16.71 4.85
CA ILE A 87 -5.47 -16.24 3.49
C ILE A 87 -6.87 -15.61 3.42
N GLU A 88 -7.87 -16.17 4.11
CA GLU A 88 -9.24 -15.64 4.12
C GLU A 88 -9.32 -14.24 4.75
N LYS A 89 -8.45 -13.93 5.72
CA LYS A 89 -8.30 -12.57 6.28
C LYS A 89 -7.87 -11.54 5.23
N ALA A 90 -7.19 -11.95 4.15
CA ALA A 90 -6.82 -11.04 3.07
C ALA A 90 -8.02 -10.68 2.19
N GLY A 91 -9.02 -11.55 2.04
CA GLY A 91 -10.30 -11.27 1.35
C GLY A 91 -10.17 -10.77 -0.09
N ALA A 92 -8.97 -10.80 -0.67
CA ALA A 92 -8.61 -10.03 -1.86
C ALA A 92 -9.42 -10.44 -3.09
N VAL A 93 -9.64 -11.75 -3.26
CA VAL A 93 -10.46 -12.31 -4.37
C VAL A 93 -11.91 -11.83 -4.27
N ALA A 94 -12.52 -11.94 -3.09
CA ALA A 94 -13.90 -11.55 -2.86
C ALA A 94 -14.10 -10.04 -2.99
N LEU A 95 -13.16 -9.25 -2.45
CA LEU A 95 -13.15 -7.79 -2.58
C LEU A 95 -13.02 -7.37 -4.05
N PHE A 96 -12.09 -8.00 -4.78
CA PHE A 96 -11.88 -7.74 -6.20
C PHE A 96 -13.14 -8.01 -7.03
N LEU A 97 -13.78 -9.15 -6.81
CA LEU A 97 -15.04 -9.52 -7.44
C LEU A 97 -16.16 -8.53 -7.12
N ALA A 98 -16.33 -8.17 -5.84
CA ALA A 98 -17.38 -7.26 -5.40
C ALA A 98 -17.23 -5.84 -5.97
N LYS A 99 -15.97 -5.39 -6.18
CA LYS A 99 -15.67 -4.03 -6.65
C LYS A 99 -15.64 -3.89 -8.16
N ASN A 100 -15.40 -4.98 -8.90
CA ASN A 100 -15.32 -4.98 -10.36
C ASN A 100 -16.56 -5.56 -11.05
N GLY A 101 -17.71 -5.66 -10.37
CA GLY A 101 -18.97 -5.98 -11.02
C GLY A 101 -19.40 -4.89 -12.02
N GLY A 102 -19.65 -5.28 -13.27
CA GLY A 102 -19.98 -4.43 -14.41
C GLY A 102 -18.84 -4.14 -15.41
N ARG A 103 -17.63 -4.68 -15.24
CA ARG A 103 -16.47 -4.44 -16.12
C ARG A 103 -16.24 -5.60 -17.10
N GLY A 104 -16.89 -5.54 -18.25
CA GLY A 104 -16.57 -6.39 -19.41
C GLY A 104 -16.88 -7.88 -19.20
N THR A 105 -17.82 -8.40 -19.99
CA THR A 105 -18.38 -9.74 -19.76
C THR A 105 -17.36 -10.88 -19.71
N ARG A 106 -16.26 -10.83 -20.50
CA ARG A 106 -15.32 -11.98 -20.60
C ARG A 106 -14.38 -12.13 -19.41
N PHE A 107 -13.90 -11.04 -18.82
CA PHE A 107 -12.99 -11.11 -17.67
C PHE A 107 -13.74 -11.49 -16.40
N GLU A 108 -14.91 -10.90 -16.18
CA GLU A 108 -15.82 -11.26 -15.10
C GLU A 108 -16.21 -12.73 -15.14
N LEU A 109 -16.50 -13.27 -16.33
CA LEU A 109 -16.80 -14.69 -16.49
C LEU A 109 -15.63 -15.57 -16.03
N LYS A 110 -14.38 -15.24 -16.41
CA LYS A 110 -13.20 -16.02 -15.96
C LYS A 110 -12.99 -15.94 -14.45
N LEU A 111 -13.24 -14.79 -13.83
CA LEU A 111 -13.16 -14.64 -12.37
C LEU A 111 -14.28 -15.42 -11.66
N HIS A 112 -15.49 -15.38 -12.21
CA HIS A 112 -16.62 -16.16 -11.72
C HIS A 112 -16.36 -17.66 -11.82
N ASP A 113 -15.90 -18.13 -12.98
CA ASP A 113 -15.52 -19.53 -13.21
C ASP A 113 -14.46 -19.99 -12.21
N MET A 114 -13.39 -19.19 -12.03
CA MET A 114 -12.36 -19.47 -11.02
C MET A 114 -12.96 -19.60 -9.61
N THR A 115 -13.88 -18.72 -9.25
CA THR A 115 -14.56 -18.75 -7.93
C THR A 115 -15.39 -20.02 -7.76
N VAL A 116 -16.14 -20.42 -8.79
CA VAL A 116 -16.93 -21.65 -8.79
C VAL A 116 -16.01 -22.87 -8.61
N LEU A 117 -14.89 -22.91 -9.33
CA LEU A 117 -13.93 -24.02 -9.24
C LEU A 117 -13.27 -24.11 -7.85
N LEU A 118 -12.84 -22.98 -7.28
CA LEU A 118 -12.28 -22.94 -5.92
C LEU A 118 -13.32 -23.41 -4.87
N ASN A 119 -14.58 -23.01 -5.03
CA ASN A 119 -15.67 -23.46 -4.15
C ASN A 119 -15.93 -24.96 -4.25
N LYS A 120 -15.79 -25.57 -5.45
CA LYS A 120 -15.89 -27.03 -5.62
C LYS A 120 -14.80 -27.74 -4.81
N VAL A 121 -13.56 -27.28 -4.87
CA VAL A 121 -12.45 -27.84 -4.06
C VAL A 121 -12.74 -27.70 -2.56
N ALA A 122 -13.15 -26.51 -2.13
CA ALA A 122 -13.49 -26.25 -0.73
C ALA A 122 -14.67 -27.10 -0.23
N ALA A 123 -15.65 -27.42 -1.09
CA ALA A 123 -16.77 -28.30 -0.74
C ALA A 123 -16.31 -29.75 -0.49
N VAL A 124 -15.45 -30.30 -1.36
CA VAL A 124 -14.88 -31.65 -1.18
C VAL A 124 -14.00 -31.71 0.07
N ASP A 125 -13.20 -30.68 0.31
CA ASP A 125 -12.37 -30.53 1.51
C ASP A 125 -13.22 -30.49 2.80
N ARG A 126 -14.29 -29.69 2.83
CA ARG A 126 -15.25 -29.68 3.95
C ARG A 126 -15.85 -31.06 4.21
N GLN A 127 -16.26 -31.76 3.15
CA GLN A 127 -16.82 -33.10 3.27
C GLN A 127 -15.78 -34.08 3.84
N MET A 128 -14.52 -33.99 3.39
CA MET A 128 -13.44 -34.81 3.93
C MET A 128 -13.20 -34.56 5.42
N ARG A 129 -13.20 -33.29 5.85
CA ARG A 129 -13.06 -32.91 7.26
C ARG A 129 -14.16 -33.51 8.13
N VAL A 130 -15.41 -33.46 7.67
CA VAL A 130 -16.53 -34.11 8.37
C VAL A 130 -16.29 -35.61 8.50
N TYR A 131 -15.81 -36.26 7.45
CA TYR A 131 -15.57 -37.70 7.48
C TYR A 131 -14.42 -38.11 8.39
N VAL A 132 -13.34 -37.33 8.42
CA VAL A 132 -12.24 -37.53 9.37
C VAL A 132 -12.73 -37.40 10.82
N GLY A 133 -13.62 -36.45 11.10
CA GLY A 133 -14.21 -36.27 12.43
C GLY A 133 -15.14 -37.41 12.87
N LEU A 134 -15.82 -38.05 11.93
CA LEU A 134 -16.77 -39.15 12.18
C LEU A 134 -16.18 -40.55 11.92
N GLN A 135 -14.85 -40.67 11.88
CA GLN A 135 -14.17 -41.91 11.48
C GLN A 135 -14.54 -43.16 12.28
N GLU A 136 -15.05 -43.02 13.51
CA GLU A 136 -15.47 -44.17 14.34
C GLU A 136 -16.90 -44.65 14.02
N GLU A 137 -17.70 -43.80 13.39
CA GLU A 137 -19.13 -44.00 13.14
C GLU A 137 -19.45 -44.31 11.68
N LEU A 138 -18.55 -43.93 10.75
CA LEU A 138 -18.78 -44.08 9.32
C LEU A 138 -18.69 -45.53 8.84
N GLU A 139 -19.59 -45.87 7.92
CA GLU A 139 -19.52 -47.14 7.21
C GLU A 139 -18.38 -47.15 6.18
N ARG A 140 -17.79 -48.32 5.98
CA ARG A 140 -16.79 -48.56 4.93
C ARG A 140 -17.30 -48.19 3.54
N SER A 141 -18.58 -48.46 3.27
CA SER A 141 -19.26 -48.13 2.01
C SER A 141 -19.19 -46.62 1.70
N THR A 142 -19.40 -45.78 2.71
CA THR A 142 -19.36 -44.31 2.62
C THR A 142 -17.96 -43.81 2.31
N LEU A 143 -16.94 -44.26 3.06
CA LEU A 143 -15.55 -43.87 2.84
C LEU A 143 -15.03 -44.35 1.48
N LEU A 144 -15.46 -45.53 1.04
CA LEU A 144 -15.12 -46.08 -0.26
C LEU A 144 -15.74 -45.27 -1.40
N GLY A 145 -17.03 -44.91 -1.29
CA GLY A 145 -17.71 -44.06 -2.27
C GLY A 145 -17.08 -42.68 -2.39
N PHE A 146 -16.70 -42.08 -1.26
CA PHE A 146 -15.98 -40.80 -1.24
C PHE A 146 -14.60 -40.89 -1.89
N ALA A 147 -13.81 -41.92 -1.54
CA ALA A 147 -12.49 -42.10 -2.11
C ALA A 147 -12.55 -42.32 -3.63
N GLN A 148 -13.56 -43.06 -4.12
CA GLN A 148 -13.79 -43.24 -5.55
C GLN A 148 -14.14 -41.92 -6.25
N SER A 149 -15.05 -41.12 -5.68
CA SER A 149 -15.46 -39.85 -6.30
C SER A 149 -14.33 -38.82 -6.39
N CYS A 150 -13.41 -38.81 -5.43
CA CYS A 150 -12.30 -37.86 -5.38
C CYS A 150 -11.19 -38.13 -6.40
N VAL A 151 -11.08 -39.35 -6.91
CA VAL A 151 -10.02 -39.76 -7.85
C VAL A 151 -10.54 -40.13 -9.24
N PHE A 152 -11.86 -40.24 -9.38
CA PHE A 152 -12.49 -40.49 -10.67
C PHE A 152 -12.21 -39.34 -11.65
N TYR A 153 -11.86 -39.68 -12.88
CA TYR A 153 -11.50 -38.70 -13.89
C TYR A 153 -12.73 -38.26 -14.68
N GLU A 154 -13.38 -37.20 -14.20
CA GLU A 154 -14.44 -36.46 -14.90
C GLU A 154 -14.15 -34.95 -14.84
N PRO A 155 -14.66 -34.16 -15.81
CA PRO A 155 -14.45 -32.71 -15.81
C PRO A 155 -14.88 -32.02 -14.51
N ASP A 156 -16.00 -32.44 -13.92
CA ASP A 156 -16.56 -31.89 -12.69
C ASP A 156 -16.04 -32.57 -11.41
N ALA A 157 -15.30 -33.67 -11.54
CA ALA A 157 -14.65 -34.31 -10.41
C ALA A 157 -13.37 -33.55 -10.02
N LEU A 158 -12.87 -33.81 -8.80
CA LEU A 158 -11.74 -33.09 -8.22
C LEU A 158 -10.51 -32.99 -9.17
N PRO A 159 -10.06 -34.07 -9.87
CA PRO A 159 -8.95 -33.96 -10.81
C PRO A 159 -9.23 -33.00 -11.97
N GLY A 160 -10.45 -33.01 -12.52
CA GLY A 160 -10.85 -32.15 -13.63
C GLY A 160 -11.03 -30.69 -13.19
N VAL A 161 -11.54 -30.46 -11.98
CA VAL A 161 -11.65 -29.11 -11.39
C VAL A 161 -10.29 -28.47 -11.22
N LEU A 162 -9.29 -29.19 -10.69
CA LEU A 162 -7.92 -28.67 -10.55
C LEU A 162 -7.27 -28.37 -11.91
N GLU A 163 -7.55 -29.20 -12.92
CA GLU A 163 -7.05 -28.97 -14.27
C GLU A 163 -7.66 -27.70 -14.89
N GLN A 164 -8.94 -27.44 -14.64
CA GLN A 164 -9.60 -26.20 -15.07
C GLN A 164 -9.02 -24.98 -14.36
N ILE A 165 -8.80 -25.05 -13.04
CA ILE A 165 -8.13 -23.97 -12.27
C ILE A 165 -6.76 -23.67 -12.88
N HIS A 166 -5.99 -24.71 -13.19
CA HIS A 166 -4.68 -24.57 -13.81
C HIS A 166 -4.75 -23.93 -15.20
N ALA A 167 -5.70 -24.36 -16.05
CA ALA A 167 -5.90 -23.80 -17.39
C ALA A 167 -6.25 -22.31 -17.39
N HIS A 168 -6.89 -21.79 -16.33
CA HIS A 168 -7.12 -20.35 -16.17
C HIS A 168 -5.82 -19.56 -15.89
N ILE A 169 -4.84 -20.15 -15.21
CA ILE A 169 -3.54 -19.52 -14.94
C ILE A 169 -2.59 -19.71 -16.13
N VAL A 170 -2.55 -20.94 -16.66
CA VAL A 170 -1.67 -21.39 -17.73
C VAL A 170 -2.52 -21.90 -18.91
N PRO A 171 -2.99 -21.01 -19.80
CA PRO A 171 -3.83 -21.43 -20.92
C PRO A 171 -3.08 -22.37 -21.87
N PRO A 172 -3.65 -23.53 -22.22
CA PRO A 172 -2.99 -24.50 -23.11
C PRO A 172 -2.83 -23.99 -24.55
N HIS A 173 -3.68 -23.07 -24.99
CA HIS A 173 -3.65 -22.46 -26.32
C HIS A 173 -3.69 -20.94 -26.24
N LYS A 174 -2.55 -20.29 -25.93
CA LYS A 174 -2.45 -18.83 -25.76
C LYS A 174 -3.01 -18.02 -26.94
N LEU A 175 -2.84 -18.52 -28.17
CA LEU A 175 -3.31 -17.88 -29.41
C LEU A 175 -4.83 -17.93 -29.60
N LEU A 176 -5.53 -18.92 -29.00
CA LEU A 176 -6.98 -19.12 -29.16
C LEU A 176 -7.77 -18.71 -27.91
N LEU A 177 -7.26 -19.06 -26.73
CA LEU A 177 -7.92 -18.86 -25.43
C LEU A 177 -7.52 -17.53 -24.75
N GLY A 178 -6.54 -16.83 -25.34
CA GLY A 178 -6.03 -15.56 -24.84
C GLY A 178 -5.06 -15.71 -23.68
N LYS A 179 -4.87 -14.60 -22.96
CA LYS A 179 -3.96 -14.49 -21.80
C LYS A 179 -4.54 -15.18 -20.57
N GLY A 180 -3.66 -15.61 -19.66
CA GLY A 180 -4.05 -16.19 -18.37
C GLY A 180 -4.69 -15.14 -17.45
N LEU A 181 -5.51 -15.58 -16.50
CA LEU A 181 -6.29 -14.71 -15.62
C LEU A 181 -5.43 -13.66 -14.91
N LEU A 182 -4.29 -14.06 -14.34
CA LEU A 182 -3.41 -13.16 -13.60
C LEU A 182 -2.78 -12.08 -14.50
N GLN A 183 -2.51 -12.41 -15.76
CA GLN A 183 -1.98 -11.45 -16.72
C GLN A 183 -3.06 -10.44 -17.14
N GLN A 184 -4.32 -10.88 -17.26
CA GLN A 184 -5.45 -9.98 -17.52
C GLN A 184 -5.70 -9.03 -16.34
N ILE A 185 -5.56 -9.51 -15.10
CA ILE A 185 -5.64 -8.66 -13.90
C ILE A 185 -4.60 -7.53 -13.96
N VAL A 186 -3.36 -7.83 -14.36
CA VAL A 186 -2.32 -6.78 -14.50
C VAL A 186 -2.76 -5.72 -15.49
N GLU A 187 -3.22 -6.13 -16.67
CA GLU A 187 -3.63 -5.20 -17.74
C GLU A 187 -4.80 -4.32 -17.29
N GLU A 188 -5.83 -4.91 -16.69
CA GLU A 188 -7.02 -4.16 -16.27
C GLU A 188 -6.77 -3.26 -15.05
N VAL A 189 -5.97 -3.72 -14.08
CA VAL A 189 -5.71 -2.96 -12.84
C VAL A 189 -4.67 -1.87 -13.07
N GLN A 190 -3.68 -2.08 -13.96
CA GLN A 190 -2.65 -1.07 -14.23
C GLN A 190 -3.12 0.02 -15.18
N GLU A 191 -3.93 -0.29 -16.19
CA GLU A 191 -4.39 0.71 -17.17
C GLU A 191 -5.47 1.64 -16.59
N GLY A 192 -6.18 1.20 -15.54
CA GLY A 192 -7.32 1.94 -14.98
C GLY A 192 -7.02 2.90 -13.84
N GLY A 193 -5.92 2.73 -13.07
CA GLY A 193 -5.53 3.53 -11.89
C GLY A 193 -6.52 3.57 -10.71
N THR A 194 -7.81 3.34 -10.98
CA THR A 194 -8.98 3.40 -10.10
C THR A 194 -9.07 2.19 -9.16
N ASP A 195 -8.46 1.06 -9.54
CA ASP A 195 -8.56 -0.17 -8.77
C ASP A 195 -7.64 -0.21 -7.55
N VAL A 196 -6.49 0.47 -7.60
CA VAL A 196 -5.65 0.70 -6.42
C VAL A 196 -6.45 1.45 -5.35
N CYS A 197 -7.27 2.41 -5.78
CA CYS A 197 -8.13 3.21 -4.90
C CYS A 197 -9.25 2.39 -4.25
N THR A 198 -9.94 1.57 -5.04
CA THR A 198 -11.12 0.82 -4.58
C THR A 198 -10.74 -0.38 -3.71
N LEU A 199 -9.63 -1.04 -4.03
CA LEU A 199 -9.15 -2.23 -3.32
C LEU A 199 -8.25 -1.88 -2.14
N GLN A 200 -7.61 -0.70 -2.17
CA GLN A 200 -6.60 -0.29 -1.19
C GLN A 200 -5.47 -1.32 -1.06
N MET A 201 -5.07 -1.89 -2.20
CA MET A 201 -3.98 -2.86 -2.32
C MET A 201 -3.18 -2.55 -3.59
N SER A 202 -1.89 -2.85 -3.57
CA SER A 202 -1.10 -2.79 -4.80
C SER A 202 -1.48 -3.95 -5.74
N PRO A 203 -1.37 -3.77 -7.06
CA PRO A 203 -1.61 -4.86 -8.02
C PRO A 203 -0.75 -6.10 -7.72
N HIS A 204 0.50 -5.89 -7.32
CA HIS A 204 1.41 -6.96 -6.90
C HIS A 204 0.86 -7.76 -5.72
N GLN A 205 0.35 -7.09 -4.68
CA GLN A 205 -0.22 -7.76 -3.51
C GLN A 205 -1.46 -8.56 -3.88
N LEU A 206 -2.37 -7.97 -4.66
CA LEU A 206 -3.57 -8.65 -5.15
C LEU A 206 -3.22 -9.96 -5.89
N ILE A 207 -2.27 -9.92 -6.82
CA ILE A 207 -1.85 -11.10 -7.59
C ILE A 207 -1.22 -12.16 -6.70
N TYR A 208 -0.42 -11.75 -5.72
CA TYR A 208 0.20 -12.66 -4.76
C TYR A 208 -0.85 -13.37 -3.89
N ASP A 209 -1.87 -12.64 -3.41
CA ASP A 209 -2.94 -13.21 -2.58
C ASP A 209 -3.85 -14.16 -3.38
N ILE A 210 -4.15 -13.82 -4.65
CA ILE A 210 -4.87 -14.72 -5.55
C ILE A 210 -4.06 -16.00 -5.78
N TYR A 211 -2.76 -15.89 -6.05
CA TYR A 211 -1.89 -17.05 -6.23
C TYR A 211 -1.86 -17.94 -4.98
N ASN A 212 -1.73 -17.36 -3.78
CA ASN A 212 -1.74 -18.11 -2.53
C ASN A 212 -3.06 -18.88 -2.34
N THR A 213 -4.18 -18.26 -2.69
CA THR A 213 -5.52 -18.91 -2.66
C THR A 213 -5.58 -20.11 -3.60
N ILE A 214 -5.07 -19.96 -4.83
CA ILE A 214 -5.08 -21.04 -5.82
C ILE A 214 -4.12 -22.17 -5.42
N ALA A 215 -2.92 -21.82 -4.95
CA ALA A 215 -1.94 -22.78 -4.49
C ALA A 215 -2.46 -23.58 -3.27
N LEU A 216 -3.22 -22.95 -2.37
CA LEU A 216 -3.90 -23.64 -1.28
C LEU A 216 -4.94 -24.66 -1.79
N ALA A 217 -5.75 -24.29 -2.78
CA ALA A 217 -6.71 -25.21 -3.39
C ALA A 217 -6.02 -26.40 -4.07
N GLU A 218 -4.89 -26.17 -4.74
CA GLU A 218 -4.08 -27.23 -5.36
C GLU A 218 -3.51 -28.20 -4.31
N ILE A 219 -3.05 -27.70 -3.16
CA ILE A 219 -2.58 -28.50 -2.02
C ILE A 219 -3.71 -29.36 -1.44
N LYS A 220 -4.89 -28.75 -1.19
CA LYS A 220 -6.08 -29.48 -0.71
C LYS A 220 -6.44 -30.61 -1.65
N GLY A 221 -6.53 -30.31 -2.94
CA GLY A 221 -6.86 -31.28 -3.97
C GLY A 221 -5.86 -32.44 -4.03
N TYR A 222 -4.56 -32.14 -4.01
CA TYR A 222 -3.49 -33.14 -3.96
C TYR A 222 -3.61 -34.06 -2.75
N ALA A 223 -3.77 -33.50 -1.55
CA ALA A 223 -3.91 -34.26 -0.32
C ALA A 223 -5.11 -35.22 -0.37
N ILE A 224 -6.29 -34.70 -0.73
CA ILE A 224 -7.54 -35.49 -0.81
C ILE A 224 -7.39 -36.66 -1.79
N MET A 225 -6.79 -36.44 -2.98
CA MET A 225 -6.57 -37.51 -3.96
C MET A 225 -5.59 -38.58 -3.44
N GLN A 226 -4.49 -38.19 -2.80
CA GLN A 226 -3.51 -39.15 -2.27
C GLN A 226 -4.10 -40.04 -1.18
N PHE A 227 -4.83 -39.44 -0.23
CA PHE A 227 -5.51 -40.20 0.81
C PHE A 227 -6.62 -41.10 0.24
N SER A 228 -7.31 -40.65 -0.80
CA SER A 228 -8.30 -41.47 -1.50
C SER A 228 -7.66 -42.71 -2.15
N TRP A 229 -6.52 -42.57 -2.82
CA TRP A 229 -5.77 -43.73 -3.34
C TRP A 229 -5.32 -44.70 -2.25
N MET A 230 -4.86 -44.18 -1.09
CA MET A 230 -4.51 -45.00 0.07
C MET A 230 -5.71 -45.79 0.61
N LEU A 231 -6.88 -45.17 0.73
CA LEU A 231 -8.11 -45.83 1.19
C LEU A 231 -8.58 -46.92 0.22
N LEU A 232 -8.55 -46.65 -1.09
CA LEU A 232 -8.93 -47.65 -2.09
C LEU A 232 -8.00 -48.87 -2.08
N LYS A 233 -6.70 -48.64 -1.89
CA LYS A 233 -5.71 -49.72 -1.73
C LYS A 233 -5.95 -50.51 -0.44
N LEU A 234 -6.17 -49.81 0.68
CA LEU A 234 -6.47 -50.44 1.98
C LEU A 234 -7.72 -51.31 1.91
N TYR A 235 -8.75 -50.89 1.18
CA TYR A 235 -9.99 -51.63 1.00
C TYR A 235 -9.93 -52.73 -0.08
N GLY A 236 -8.74 -53.02 -0.63
CA GLY A 236 -8.56 -54.10 -1.59
C GLY A 236 -9.20 -53.85 -2.95
N LYS A 237 -9.40 -52.59 -3.36
CA LYS A 237 -9.96 -52.25 -4.68
C LYS A 237 -8.92 -52.20 -5.81
N GLY A 238 -7.63 -52.30 -5.48
CA GLY A 238 -6.52 -52.21 -6.44
C GLY A 238 -5.21 -51.77 -5.78
N ASN A 239 -4.11 -51.75 -6.52
CA ASN A 239 -2.80 -51.35 -5.99
C ASN A 239 -2.61 -49.82 -5.94
N PHE A 240 -3.22 -49.07 -6.88
CA PHE A 240 -3.28 -47.61 -6.95
C PHE A 240 -1.96 -46.81 -6.78
N SER A 241 -0.82 -47.49 -6.82
CA SER A 241 0.48 -46.90 -6.50
C SER A 241 1.02 -46.12 -7.70
N GLN A 242 0.71 -46.58 -8.92
CA GLN A 242 1.03 -45.88 -10.15
C GLN A 242 0.16 -44.62 -10.29
N GLU A 243 -1.13 -44.72 -10.01
CA GLU A 243 -2.09 -43.63 -10.05
C GLU A 243 -1.71 -42.55 -9.04
N ALA A 244 -1.34 -42.93 -7.82
CA ALA A 244 -0.81 -42.01 -6.82
C ALA A 244 0.50 -41.34 -7.26
N SER A 245 1.38 -42.07 -7.94
CA SER A 245 2.61 -41.50 -8.51
C SER A 245 2.29 -40.46 -9.60
N LEU A 246 1.38 -40.79 -10.53
CA LEU A 246 0.92 -39.87 -11.57
C LEU A 246 0.23 -38.63 -10.99
N THR A 247 -0.57 -38.78 -9.93
CA THR A 247 -1.16 -37.64 -9.21
C THR A 247 -0.08 -36.71 -8.63
N ARG A 248 1.00 -37.27 -8.07
CA ARG A 248 2.13 -36.47 -7.56
C ARG A 248 2.87 -35.74 -8.67
N GLU A 249 3.13 -36.42 -9.78
CA GLU A 249 3.80 -35.82 -10.94
C GLU A 249 2.98 -34.66 -11.50
N ARG A 250 1.67 -34.84 -11.70
CA ARG A 250 0.76 -33.79 -12.19
C ARG A 250 0.72 -32.59 -11.24
N TYR A 251 0.62 -32.80 -9.94
CA TYR A 251 0.69 -31.74 -8.93
C TYR A 251 2.00 -30.94 -9.06
N GLY A 252 3.13 -31.64 -9.17
CA GLY A 252 4.45 -31.02 -9.34
C GLY A 252 4.54 -30.20 -10.62
N GLN A 253 4.05 -30.73 -11.75
CA GLN A 253 4.01 -30.04 -13.04
C GLN A 253 3.14 -28.77 -12.97
N ARG A 254 1.89 -28.87 -12.50
CA ARG A 254 0.97 -27.72 -12.43
C ARG A 254 1.48 -26.63 -11.51
N THR A 255 1.96 -26.99 -10.32
CA THR A 255 2.50 -26.03 -9.34
C THR A 255 3.74 -25.32 -9.88
N THR A 256 4.63 -26.05 -10.57
CA THR A 256 5.83 -25.48 -11.20
C THR A 256 5.48 -24.52 -12.33
N GLN A 257 4.57 -24.91 -13.22
CA GLN A 257 4.14 -24.07 -14.33
C GLN A 257 3.41 -22.82 -13.84
N ALA A 258 2.49 -22.96 -12.87
CA ALA A 258 1.79 -21.84 -12.26
C ALA A 258 2.76 -20.86 -11.58
N ALA A 259 3.69 -21.36 -10.75
CA ALA A 259 4.70 -20.54 -10.08
C ALA A 259 5.57 -19.75 -11.07
N ASN A 260 5.96 -20.36 -12.20
CA ASN A 260 6.74 -19.68 -13.23
C ASN A 260 5.96 -18.54 -13.90
N VAL A 261 4.68 -18.75 -14.22
CA VAL A 261 3.81 -17.70 -14.77
C VAL A 261 3.63 -16.57 -13.76
N VAL A 262 3.27 -16.90 -12.51
CA VAL A 262 3.05 -15.93 -11.43
C VAL A 262 4.30 -15.09 -11.17
N ARG A 263 5.49 -15.69 -11.16
CA ARG A 263 6.75 -14.96 -11.00
C ARG A 263 6.94 -13.91 -12.10
N GLY A 264 6.65 -14.27 -13.36
CA GLY A 264 6.71 -13.32 -14.48
C GLY A 264 5.71 -12.17 -14.29
N VAL A 265 4.46 -12.50 -13.96
CA VAL A 265 3.38 -11.51 -13.74
C VAL A 265 3.69 -10.57 -12.57
N LEU A 266 4.16 -11.09 -11.44
CA LEU A 266 4.53 -10.29 -10.27
C LEU A 266 5.72 -9.38 -10.52
N SER A 267 6.62 -9.75 -11.43
CA SER A 267 7.80 -8.93 -11.77
C SER A 267 7.43 -7.68 -12.57
N SER A 268 6.32 -7.71 -13.32
CA SER A 268 5.77 -6.56 -14.05
C SER A 268 4.66 -5.82 -13.28
N ALA A 269 4.17 -6.39 -12.19
CA ALA A 269 3.09 -5.79 -11.40
C ALA A 269 3.58 -4.59 -10.57
N SER A 270 2.93 -3.44 -10.69
CA SER A 270 3.16 -2.30 -9.79
C SER A 270 3.00 -2.72 -8.33
N ARG A 271 3.91 -2.23 -7.49
CA ARG A 271 3.92 -2.44 -6.03
C ARG A 271 3.43 -1.22 -5.27
N ASP A 272 3.08 -0.17 -5.98
CA ASP A 272 2.77 1.12 -5.40
C ASP A 272 1.33 1.10 -4.86
N LEU A 273 1.18 1.68 -3.68
CA LEU A 273 -0.08 1.90 -2.99
C LEU A 273 -0.13 3.36 -2.54
N TYR A 274 -1.19 4.06 -2.92
CA TYR A 274 -1.44 5.44 -2.54
C TYR A 274 -2.94 5.66 -2.31
N ARG A 275 -3.29 6.80 -1.71
CA ARG A 275 -4.68 7.20 -1.52
C ARG A 275 -5.14 8.10 -2.65
N CYS A 276 -6.36 7.85 -3.12
CA CYS A 276 -6.98 8.62 -4.18
C CYS A 276 -7.92 9.66 -3.57
N ASP A 277 -8.46 10.52 -4.42
CA ASP A 277 -9.36 11.56 -3.93
C ASP A 277 -10.64 10.98 -3.34
N PRO A 278 -11.05 11.46 -2.16
CA PRO A 278 -12.37 11.15 -1.61
C PRO A 278 -13.46 11.78 -2.49
N ILE A 279 -14.71 11.35 -2.28
CA ILE A 279 -15.87 11.99 -2.93
C ILE A 279 -15.94 13.49 -2.57
N GLN A 280 -15.58 13.82 -1.33
CA GLN A 280 -15.54 15.19 -0.84
C GLN A 280 -14.28 15.39 0.00
N HIS A 281 -13.57 16.49 -0.28
CA HIS A 281 -12.40 16.87 0.49
C HIS A 281 -12.79 17.61 1.78
N GLU A 282 -12.16 17.24 2.90
CA GLU A 282 -12.36 17.84 4.21
C GLU A 282 -10.99 18.19 4.82
N GLU A 283 -10.79 19.49 5.15
CA GLU A 283 -9.54 19.96 5.75
C GLU A 283 -9.31 19.30 7.12
N GLY A 284 -8.08 18.89 7.41
CA GLY A 284 -7.69 18.16 8.61
C GLY A 284 -8.08 16.67 8.63
N LYS A 285 -8.79 16.18 7.59
CA LYS A 285 -9.13 14.75 7.44
C LYS A 285 -8.61 14.11 6.16
N THR A 286 -8.79 14.79 5.03
CA THR A 286 -8.36 14.29 3.72
C THR A 286 -7.26 15.14 3.11
N TYR A 287 -7.22 16.43 3.44
CA TYR A 287 -6.10 17.29 3.09
C TYR A 287 -5.80 18.28 4.21
N ASP A 288 -4.62 18.86 4.16
CA ASP A 288 -4.24 20.07 4.88
C ASP A 288 -3.45 20.98 3.93
N GLN A 289 -3.31 22.26 4.29
CA GLN A 289 -2.62 23.23 3.44
C GLN A 289 -1.49 23.92 4.20
N VAL A 290 -0.43 24.25 3.45
CA VAL A 290 0.52 25.29 3.84
C VAL A 290 -0.21 26.62 3.75
N THR A 291 -0.03 27.50 4.74
CA THR A 291 -0.68 28.82 4.72
C THR A 291 0.35 29.95 4.78
N ARG A 292 0.03 31.07 4.12
CA ARG A 292 0.76 32.33 4.23
C ARG A 292 2.24 32.27 3.82
N LEU A 293 2.59 31.37 2.89
CA LEU A 293 3.94 31.27 2.34
C LEU A 293 4.19 32.28 1.22
N LEU A 294 3.32 32.33 0.21
CA LEU A 294 3.35 33.30 -0.90
C LEU A 294 1.92 33.67 -1.23
N GLN A 295 1.43 34.78 -0.67
CA GLN A 295 0.07 35.25 -0.91
C GLN A 295 0.05 36.56 -1.66
N GLY A 296 -0.85 36.72 -2.62
CA GLY A 296 -1.08 38.00 -3.29
C GLY A 296 -1.31 39.12 -2.28
N TYR A 297 -0.58 40.21 -2.41
CA TYR A 297 -0.56 41.34 -1.50
C TYR A 297 -0.45 42.65 -2.28
N ILE A 298 -1.31 43.61 -1.96
CA ILE A 298 -1.32 44.92 -2.59
C ILE A 298 -0.60 45.91 -1.67
N GLU A 299 0.41 46.60 -2.15
CA GLU A 299 1.14 47.60 -1.37
C GLU A 299 1.53 48.82 -2.22
N ASN A 300 1.52 50.00 -1.61
CA ASN A 300 1.95 51.21 -2.31
C ASN A 300 3.48 51.33 -2.33
N GLU A 301 4.03 51.83 -3.43
CA GLU A 301 5.48 52.08 -3.56
C GLU A 301 6.07 52.86 -2.39
N VAL A 302 5.34 53.85 -1.88
CA VAL A 302 5.76 54.71 -0.76
C VAL A 302 6.05 53.93 0.53
N ASP A 303 5.36 52.80 0.74
CA ASP A 303 5.43 52.01 1.97
C ASP A 303 6.42 50.86 1.90
N MET A 304 7.02 50.64 0.72
CA MET A 304 7.96 49.54 0.43
C MET A 304 9.43 49.96 0.44
N ASN A 305 9.75 51.20 0.81
CA ASN A 305 11.12 51.68 0.95
C ASN A 305 11.32 52.51 2.23
N PRO A 306 12.54 52.51 2.82
CA PRO A 306 12.84 53.29 4.02
C PRO A 306 12.64 54.80 3.86
N GLN A 307 12.77 55.32 2.63
CA GLN A 307 12.73 56.76 2.35
C GLN A 307 11.30 57.31 2.27
N GLY A 308 10.28 56.47 2.16
CA GLY A 308 8.89 56.93 2.01
C GLY A 308 8.65 57.66 0.68
N THR A 309 9.24 57.17 -0.42
CA THR A 309 9.21 57.81 -1.75
C THR A 309 8.66 56.91 -2.84
N CYS A 310 8.30 57.48 -3.99
CA CYS A 310 7.78 56.76 -5.16
C CYS A 310 8.67 57.04 -6.39
N GLN A 311 9.99 56.92 -6.20
CA GLN A 311 10.97 57.20 -7.25
C GLN A 311 11.17 56.02 -8.21
N GLU A 312 10.80 54.82 -7.76
CA GLU A 312 10.97 53.58 -8.49
C GLU A 312 9.67 53.21 -9.23
N ASN A 313 9.56 51.95 -9.62
CA ASN A 313 8.31 51.37 -10.11
C ASN A 313 8.07 50.02 -9.42
N CYS A 314 6.88 49.45 -9.56
CA CYS A 314 6.55 48.17 -8.93
C CYS A 314 7.54 47.03 -9.23
N GLY A 315 8.08 46.95 -10.45
CA GLY A 315 9.02 45.90 -10.84
C GLY A 315 10.39 46.00 -10.18
N TYR A 316 10.74 47.17 -9.63
CA TYR A 316 11.97 47.35 -8.85
C TYR A 316 11.98 46.51 -7.56
N TYR A 317 10.80 46.35 -6.94
CA TYR A 317 10.64 45.68 -5.65
C TYR A 317 10.58 44.15 -5.82
N THR A 318 11.74 43.56 -6.13
CA THR A 318 11.92 42.10 -6.23
C THR A 318 11.95 41.43 -4.85
N LEU A 319 12.53 42.10 -3.85
CA LEU A 319 12.51 41.70 -2.44
C LEU A 319 12.58 42.93 -1.54
N THR A 320 11.58 43.13 -0.70
CA THR A 320 11.50 44.22 0.27
C THR A 320 10.66 43.80 1.49
N GLN A 321 10.32 44.76 2.34
CA GLN A 321 9.39 44.62 3.46
C GLN A 321 8.57 45.90 3.58
N ARG A 322 7.57 45.87 4.43
CA ARG A 322 6.82 47.07 4.76
C ARG A 322 7.61 47.96 5.72
N TYR A 323 7.74 49.24 5.39
CA TYR A 323 8.44 50.25 6.21
C TYR A 323 7.48 51.22 6.91
N GLY A 324 6.27 51.39 6.39
CA GLY A 324 5.33 52.39 6.88
C GLY A 324 3.89 52.13 6.48
N CYS A 325 3.05 53.13 6.72
CA CYS A 325 1.72 53.24 6.15
C CYS A 325 1.44 54.72 5.94
N TYR A 326 1.65 55.19 4.73
CA TYR A 326 1.51 56.59 4.39
C TYR A 326 0.02 56.99 4.44
N ASP A 327 -0.27 58.04 5.20
CA ASP A 327 -1.61 58.67 5.29
C ASP A 327 -2.76 57.69 5.60
N ASP A 328 -2.46 56.66 6.40
CA ASP A 328 -3.43 55.64 6.83
C ASP A 328 -4.26 55.03 5.69
N GLN A 329 -3.67 54.88 4.49
CA GLN A 329 -4.33 54.37 3.28
C GLN A 329 -4.68 52.86 3.35
N LEU A 330 -4.66 52.12 2.24
CA LEU A 330 -5.05 50.71 2.19
C LEU A 330 -4.34 49.84 3.25
N CYS A 331 -3.09 50.17 3.57
CA CYS A 331 -2.26 49.50 4.58
C CYS A 331 -2.86 49.47 6.01
N THR A 332 -3.84 50.32 6.35
CA THR A 332 -4.60 50.23 7.62
C THR A 332 -5.86 49.36 7.52
N GLN A 333 -6.38 49.20 6.31
CA GLN A 333 -7.66 48.55 6.02
C GLN A 333 -7.50 47.07 5.64
N GLN A 334 -6.28 46.66 5.30
CA GLN A 334 -5.94 45.29 4.94
C GLN A 334 -5.12 44.57 6.02
N LYS A 335 -5.13 43.24 5.97
CA LYS A 335 -4.18 42.42 6.74
C LYS A 335 -2.76 42.78 6.30
N THR A 336 -1.88 42.99 7.26
CA THR A 336 -0.49 43.43 7.01
C THR A 336 0.37 42.27 6.53
N CYS A 337 1.36 42.52 5.68
CA CYS A 337 2.44 41.55 5.43
C CYS A 337 3.51 41.70 6.51
N GLY A 338 3.62 40.74 7.44
CA GLY A 338 4.53 40.82 8.58
C GLY A 338 5.96 40.33 8.29
N GLY A 339 6.19 39.76 7.10
CA GLY A 339 7.50 39.26 6.67
C GLY A 339 8.02 39.98 5.44
N ARG A 340 8.24 39.24 4.36
CA ARG A 340 8.90 39.73 3.14
C ARG A 340 7.87 39.97 2.04
N ILE A 341 8.03 41.08 1.33
CA ILE A 341 7.29 41.42 0.12
C ILE A 341 8.18 41.09 -1.07
N ILE A 342 7.67 40.30 -2.01
CA ILE A 342 8.47 39.63 -3.04
C ILE A 342 7.81 39.80 -4.40
N ASN A 343 8.63 39.98 -5.44
CA ASN A 343 8.23 40.00 -6.86
C ASN A 343 6.99 40.86 -7.15
N CYS A 344 7.07 42.14 -6.81
CA CYS A 344 6.04 43.10 -7.13
C CYS A 344 5.94 43.36 -8.63
N GLN A 345 4.71 43.60 -9.09
CA GLN A 345 4.41 43.98 -10.47
C GLN A 345 3.30 45.04 -10.52
N TYR A 346 3.37 45.88 -11.54
CA TYR A 346 2.31 46.82 -11.86
C TYR A 346 1.28 46.13 -12.77
N ILE A 347 0.00 46.21 -12.41
CA ILE A 347 -1.11 45.65 -13.22
C ILE A 347 -1.96 46.80 -13.76
N ASP A 348 -2.48 47.66 -12.87
CA ASP A 348 -3.20 48.90 -13.21
C ASP A 348 -3.18 49.84 -11.99
N SER A 349 -3.49 51.13 -12.20
CA SER A 349 -3.38 52.18 -11.18
C SER A 349 -4.51 52.15 -10.16
N ASP A 350 -5.74 51.93 -10.64
CA ASP A 350 -6.96 52.05 -9.83
C ASP A 350 -7.69 50.70 -9.78
N MET A 351 -8.15 50.33 -8.58
CA MET A 351 -8.75 49.02 -8.34
C MET A 351 -9.80 49.01 -7.23
N TRP A 352 -10.65 48.00 -7.26
CA TRP A 352 -11.55 47.64 -6.17
C TRP A 352 -11.10 46.33 -5.56
N VAL A 353 -10.79 46.38 -4.26
CA VAL A 353 -10.33 45.24 -3.48
C VAL A 353 -11.48 44.74 -2.62
N CYS A 354 -11.78 43.44 -2.69
CA CYS A 354 -12.68 42.80 -1.74
C CYS A 354 -11.87 42.03 -0.69
N PRO A 355 -11.78 42.51 0.57
CA PRO A 355 -11.11 41.79 1.64
C PRO A 355 -11.79 40.45 1.91
N SER A 356 -11.01 39.44 2.29
CA SER A 356 -11.56 38.14 2.66
C SER A 356 -11.89 38.08 4.16
N GLY A 357 -13.06 37.55 4.46
CA GLY A 357 -13.46 37.17 5.83
C GLY A 357 -12.72 35.94 6.35
N ASP A 358 -12.14 35.12 5.46
CA ASP A 358 -11.35 33.98 5.85
C ASP A 358 -10.01 34.43 6.46
N SER A 359 -9.74 33.98 7.68
CA SER A 359 -8.47 34.22 8.38
C SER A 359 -7.23 33.80 7.56
N LYS A 360 -7.35 32.81 6.66
CA LYS A 360 -6.24 32.29 5.85
C LYS A 360 -5.99 33.11 4.58
N ARG A 361 -6.89 34.00 4.18
CA ARG A 361 -6.83 34.76 2.92
C ARG A 361 -6.79 36.28 3.18
N ARG A 362 -6.27 37.05 2.24
CA ARG A 362 -6.30 38.53 2.28
C ARG A 362 -7.47 39.08 1.47
N TYR A 363 -7.70 38.53 0.28
CA TYR A 363 -8.73 39.00 -0.65
C TYR A 363 -9.59 37.85 -1.17
N ASP A 364 -10.85 38.14 -1.48
CA ASP A 364 -11.70 37.21 -2.25
C ASP A 364 -11.53 37.46 -3.76
N TRP A 365 -11.45 38.74 -4.16
CA TRP A 365 -11.16 39.17 -5.52
C TRP A 365 -10.61 40.61 -5.57
N VAL A 366 -9.99 40.96 -6.68
CA VAL A 366 -9.51 42.32 -7.00
C VAL A 366 -9.94 42.65 -8.42
N THR A 367 -10.65 43.76 -8.65
CA THR A 367 -11.03 44.23 -10.00
C THR A 367 -10.29 45.52 -10.32
N TYR A 368 -9.60 45.58 -11.46
CA TYR A 368 -8.93 46.79 -11.96
C TYR A 368 -9.85 47.61 -12.87
N GLU A 369 -9.58 48.90 -13.02
CA GLU A 369 -10.36 49.80 -13.89
C GLU A 369 -10.36 49.38 -15.37
N ASN A 370 -9.27 48.78 -15.87
CA ASN A 370 -9.23 48.19 -17.21
C ASN A 370 -10.16 46.96 -17.41
N GLY A 371 -10.86 46.51 -16.38
CA GLY A 371 -11.80 45.38 -16.41
C GLY A 371 -11.18 44.02 -16.06
N ARG A 372 -9.85 43.93 -15.91
CA ARG A 372 -9.18 42.71 -15.44
C ARG A 372 -9.59 42.41 -14.00
N THR A 373 -9.89 41.15 -13.72
CA THR A 373 -10.28 40.70 -12.39
C THR A 373 -9.41 39.53 -11.96
N LEU A 374 -8.87 39.61 -10.75
CA LEU A 374 -8.14 38.55 -10.06
C LEU A 374 -9.08 37.86 -9.08
N GLY A 375 -9.08 36.53 -9.06
CA GLY A 375 -10.00 35.75 -8.23
C GLY A 375 -11.45 35.74 -8.75
N GLN A 376 -12.32 35.08 -8.01
CA GLN A 376 -13.72 34.90 -8.41
C GLN A 376 -14.59 36.05 -7.90
N LYS A 377 -15.02 36.93 -8.81
CA LYS A 377 -15.89 38.06 -8.48
C LYS A 377 -17.28 37.60 -8.08
N GLY A 378 -17.57 37.72 -6.80
CA GLY A 378 -18.90 37.58 -6.21
C GLY A 378 -19.31 38.83 -5.44
N GLU A 379 -20.44 38.78 -4.73
CA GLU A 379 -20.79 39.83 -3.78
C GLU A 379 -19.74 39.90 -2.67
N CYS A 380 -19.16 41.09 -2.45
CA CYS A 380 -18.24 41.31 -1.34
C CYS A 380 -19.06 41.40 -0.04
N THR A 381 -19.18 40.26 0.64
CA THR A 381 -19.99 40.12 1.87
C THR A 381 -19.13 39.67 3.05
N SER A 382 -18.13 38.83 2.79
CA SER A 382 -17.32 38.17 3.81
C SER A 382 -16.33 39.09 4.54
N GLY A 383 -15.86 40.17 3.90
CA GLY A 383 -14.89 41.12 4.47
C GLY A 383 -15.39 42.56 4.62
N GLY A 384 -16.70 42.79 4.47
CA GLY A 384 -17.29 44.13 4.42
C GLY A 384 -17.55 44.59 2.99
N HIS A 385 -17.34 45.87 2.70
CA HIS A 385 -17.52 46.46 1.37
C HIS A 385 -16.25 46.34 0.52
N SER A 386 -16.38 46.43 -0.81
CA SER A 386 -15.21 46.65 -1.66
C SER A 386 -14.60 48.02 -1.39
N THR A 387 -13.27 48.05 -1.26
CA THR A 387 -12.50 49.27 -1.04
C THR A 387 -11.96 49.76 -2.37
N LYS A 388 -12.25 51.02 -2.74
CA LYS A 388 -11.62 51.66 -3.90
C LYS A 388 -10.21 52.11 -3.51
N VAL A 389 -9.23 51.76 -4.32
CA VAL A 389 -7.81 52.02 -4.10
C VAL A 389 -7.27 52.72 -5.33
N ASP A 390 -6.86 53.97 -5.15
CA ASP A 390 -6.44 54.87 -6.23
C ASP A 390 -4.94 55.19 -6.11
N SER A 391 -4.23 55.10 -7.23
CA SER A 391 -2.85 55.61 -7.29
C SER A 391 -2.86 57.14 -7.33
N TRP A 392 -1.79 57.78 -6.85
CA TRP A 392 -1.79 59.23 -6.63
C TRP A 392 -0.44 59.88 -6.92
N TRP A 393 -0.44 61.19 -7.10
CA TRP A 393 0.77 61.96 -7.38
C TRP A 393 1.28 62.69 -6.13
N LYS A 394 2.53 62.44 -5.76
CA LYS A 394 3.24 63.20 -4.72
C LYS A 394 3.86 64.44 -5.36
N TRP A 395 3.41 65.62 -4.91
CA TRP A 395 3.86 66.94 -5.38
C TRP A 395 3.80 67.13 -6.91
N ASN A 396 2.93 66.40 -7.62
CA ASN A 396 2.84 66.34 -9.09
C ASN A 396 4.14 65.92 -9.80
N LEU A 397 5.08 65.30 -9.09
CA LEU A 397 6.40 64.92 -9.63
C LEU A 397 6.63 63.41 -9.60
N PHE A 398 6.09 62.70 -8.60
CA PHE A 398 6.24 61.26 -8.45
C PHE A 398 4.87 60.58 -8.40
N HIS A 399 4.65 59.60 -9.26
CA HIS A 399 3.44 58.78 -9.25
C HIS A 399 3.63 57.62 -8.27
N CYS A 400 2.79 57.53 -7.25
CA CYS A 400 2.81 56.49 -6.23
C CYS A 400 1.79 55.42 -6.62
N SER A 401 2.27 54.38 -7.28
CA SER A 401 1.42 53.30 -7.77
C SER A 401 1.16 52.26 -6.69
N TYR A 402 0.00 51.61 -6.75
CA TYR A 402 -0.24 50.38 -6.00
C TYR A 402 0.27 49.17 -6.78
N CYS A 403 1.12 48.37 -6.13
CA CYS A 403 1.76 47.20 -6.70
C CYS A 403 1.08 45.93 -6.23
N PHE A 404 0.97 44.95 -7.13
CA PHE A 404 0.59 43.59 -6.75
C PHE A 404 1.85 42.77 -6.52
N CYS A 405 2.03 42.25 -5.32
CA CYS A 405 3.22 41.53 -4.86
C CYS A 405 2.84 40.18 -4.27
N LEU A 406 3.84 39.39 -3.89
CA LEU A 406 3.66 38.21 -3.04
C LEU A 406 4.15 38.53 -1.63
N CYS A 407 3.39 38.13 -0.63
CA CYS A 407 3.74 38.23 0.77
C CYS A 407 4.16 36.85 1.29
N GLU A 408 5.38 36.79 1.78
CA GLU A 408 5.83 35.75 2.69
C GLU A 408 5.64 36.25 4.13
N ASP A 409 4.65 35.71 4.82
CA ASP A 409 4.19 36.28 6.09
C ASP A 409 5.06 35.87 7.28
N ALA A 410 4.87 36.52 8.42
CA ALA A 410 5.63 36.23 9.62
C ALA A 410 5.40 34.78 10.13
N VAL A 411 6.46 34.20 10.71
CA VAL A 411 6.49 32.79 11.16
C VAL A 411 5.50 32.49 12.29
N ASP A 412 5.09 33.50 13.05
CA ASP A 412 4.15 33.38 14.16
C ASP A 412 2.70 33.14 13.72
N ILE A 413 2.34 33.56 12.51
CA ILE A 413 0.99 33.40 11.95
C ILE A 413 0.91 32.43 10.75
N SER A 414 2.05 32.07 10.15
CA SER A 414 2.11 31.10 9.04
C SER A 414 2.11 29.64 9.52
N GLU A 415 1.61 28.74 8.68
CA GLU A 415 1.59 27.28 8.94
C GLU A 415 2.36 26.55 7.83
N ARG A 416 3.69 26.70 7.85
CA ARG A 416 4.58 26.31 6.75
C ARG A 416 5.80 25.51 7.21
N PHE A 417 5.62 24.69 8.25
CA PHE A 417 6.70 23.95 8.91
C PHE A 417 6.58 22.44 8.66
N PHE A 418 7.70 21.79 8.35
CA PHE A 418 7.78 20.34 8.18
C PHE A 418 8.74 19.75 9.21
N SER A 419 8.30 18.74 9.97
CA SER A 419 9.18 18.06 10.90
C SER A 419 10.21 17.22 10.15
N MET A 420 11.48 17.32 10.55
CA MET A 420 12.57 16.47 10.09
C MET A 420 12.86 15.32 11.05
N ARG A 421 12.02 15.14 12.07
CA ARG A 421 12.18 14.03 13.03
C ARG A 421 11.85 12.69 12.37
N GLU A 422 12.58 11.68 12.80
CA GLU A 422 12.43 10.33 12.29
C GLU A 422 11.12 9.71 12.80
N ALA A 423 10.33 9.16 11.88
CA ALA A 423 9.21 8.29 12.19
C ALA A 423 9.65 6.84 12.05
N LEU A 424 9.82 6.14 13.18
CA LEU A 424 10.43 4.81 13.23
C LEU A 424 9.45 3.77 13.80
N ALA A 425 9.49 2.57 13.24
CA ALA A 425 8.91 1.39 13.88
C ALA A 425 9.83 0.85 15.00
N GLN A 426 9.25 0.17 15.99
CA GLN A 426 9.99 -0.48 17.07
C GLN A 426 10.70 -1.77 16.59
N ILE A 427 11.77 -1.62 15.81
CA ILE A 427 12.52 -2.73 15.22
C ILE A 427 13.12 -3.70 16.25
N SER A 428 13.43 -3.22 17.46
CA SER A 428 13.89 -4.08 18.58
C SER A 428 12.82 -5.06 19.07
N LYS A 429 11.54 -4.79 18.77
CA LYS A 429 10.39 -5.67 19.03
C LYS A 429 9.92 -6.39 17.75
N ASN A 430 10.78 -6.51 16.75
CA ASN A 430 10.48 -7.13 15.46
C ASN A 430 9.30 -6.47 14.70
N LYS A 431 9.14 -5.15 14.83
CA LYS A 431 8.11 -4.39 14.13
C LYS A 431 8.65 -3.69 12.89
N VAL A 432 7.79 -3.57 11.88
CA VAL A 432 8.06 -2.94 10.57
C VAL A 432 7.00 -1.91 10.25
N VAL A 433 7.28 -1.02 9.30
CA VAL A 433 6.31 -0.06 8.79
C VAL A 433 5.43 -0.74 7.75
N THR A 434 4.12 -0.61 7.90
CA THR A 434 3.11 -1.20 7.00
C THR A 434 2.10 -0.16 6.50
N GLY A 435 2.19 1.08 6.99
CA GLY A 435 1.41 2.20 6.51
C GLY A 435 2.05 3.53 6.87
N LEU A 436 1.62 4.59 6.17
CA LEU A 436 2.20 5.93 6.24
C LEU A 436 1.13 7.00 6.12
N ARG A 437 1.36 8.16 6.72
CA ARG A 437 0.61 9.38 6.44
C ARG A 437 1.40 10.63 6.79
N LEU A 438 0.99 11.75 6.21
CA LEU A 438 1.28 13.06 6.75
C LEU A 438 0.14 13.47 7.68
N ILE A 439 0.47 14.10 8.80
CA ILE A 439 -0.53 14.75 9.64
C ILE A 439 -0.05 16.14 10.02
N LYS A 440 -0.97 17.09 10.07
CA LYS A 440 -0.70 18.41 10.62
C LYS A 440 -1.06 18.42 12.09
N HIS A 441 -0.11 18.78 12.95
CA HIS A 441 -0.37 19.02 14.37
C HIS A 441 0.08 20.42 14.74
N GLY A 442 -0.86 21.25 15.17
CA GLY A 442 -0.62 22.69 15.24
C GLY A 442 -0.24 23.21 13.85
N ARG A 443 0.99 23.72 13.72
CA ARG A 443 1.48 24.33 12.47
C ARG A 443 2.51 23.47 11.73
N VAL A 444 2.78 22.27 12.23
CA VAL A 444 3.84 21.39 11.73
C VAL A 444 3.26 20.17 11.06
N PHE A 445 3.74 19.88 9.85
CA PHE A 445 3.50 18.63 9.15
C PHE A 445 4.48 17.56 9.64
N HIS A 446 3.95 16.43 10.08
CA HIS A 446 4.73 15.29 10.57
C HIS A 446 4.48 14.06 9.69
N LEU A 447 5.56 13.34 9.39
CA LEU A 447 5.46 11.96 8.95
C LEU A 447 5.01 11.10 10.13
N GLN A 448 4.06 10.21 9.88
CA GLN A 448 3.61 9.21 10.85
C GLN A 448 3.60 7.83 10.20
N VAL A 449 4.14 6.85 10.92
CA VAL A 449 4.17 5.45 10.49
C VAL A 449 3.13 4.63 11.25
N TYR A 450 2.52 3.69 10.54
CA TYR A 450 1.77 2.59 11.12
C TYR A 450 2.72 1.39 11.26
N GLU A 451 2.92 0.92 12.49
CA GLU A 451 3.82 -0.19 12.77
C GLU A 451 3.05 -1.49 13.03
N SER A 452 3.55 -2.60 12.48
CA SER A 452 2.99 -3.93 12.68
C SER A 452 4.08 -4.94 13.03
N THR A 453 3.71 -6.08 13.61
CA THR A 453 4.68 -7.13 13.95
C THR A 453 4.98 -7.96 12.70
N LEU A 454 6.26 -8.09 12.36
CA LEU A 454 6.70 -8.99 11.31
C LEU A 454 6.75 -10.43 11.83
N LYS A 455 6.21 -11.36 11.04
CA LYS A 455 6.24 -12.80 11.28
C LYS A 455 6.99 -13.51 10.16
N GLU A 456 7.08 -14.82 10.29
CA GLU A 456 7.67 -15.70 9.30
C GLU A 456 7.09 -15.42 7.91
N ARG A 457 7.97 -15.43 6.91
CA ARG A 457 7.66 -15.31 5.48
C ARG A 457 6.88 -14.06 5.10
N GLY A 458 7.11 -12.98 5.84
CA GLY A 458 6.58 -11.66 5.51
C GLY A 458 5.14 -11.43 5.94
N LEU A 459 4.56 -12.34 6.73
CA LEU A 459 3.25 -12.14 7.32
C LEU A 459 3.27 -10.98 8.32
N ILE A 460 2.20 -10.20 8.29
CA ILE A 460 2.00 -9.02 9.12
C ILE A 460 0.90 -9.30 10.14
N GLU A 461 1.15 -8.99 11.41
CA GLU A 461 0.17 -9.16 12.47
C GLU A 461 -0.03 -7.87 13.29
N GLY A 462 -1.31 -7.50 13.41
CA GLY A 462 -1.78 -6.34 14.16
C GLY A 462 -1.21 -5.03 13.63
N GLY A 463 -1.29 -4.00 14.47
CA GLY A 463 -0.58 -2.75 14.26
C GLY A 463 -1.25 -1.58 14.94
N ASP A 464 -0.52 -0.46 14.99
CA ASP A 464 -1.02 0.80 15.50
C ASP A 464 -0.20 1.97 14.93
N TRP A 465 -0.77 3.16 14.98
CA TRP A 465 -0.07 4.40 14.63
C TRP A 465 0.95 4.74 15.70
N VAL A 466 2.22 4.94 15.30
CA VAL A 466 3.25 5.44 16.20
C VAL A 466 2.96 6.92 16.48
N PRO A 467 2.81 7.37 17.73
CA PRO A 467 2.55 8.77 18.04
C PRO A 467 3.67 9.67 17.53
N VAL A 468 3.31 10.79 16.90
CA VAL A 468 4.30 11.80 16.46
C VAL A 468 4.84 12.57 17.67
N GLN A 469 6.10 12.97 17.57
CA GLN A 469 6.71 13.88 18.55
C GLN A 469 6.27 15.31 18.24
N LYS A 470 5.25 15.77 18.95
CA LYS A 470 4.65 17.10 18.78
C LYS A 470 5.57 18.17 19.36
N PHE A 471 5.71 19.29 18.67
CA PHE A 471 6.45 20.46 19.14
C PHE A 471 5.92 21.75 18.50
N ASP A 472 6.30 22.89 19.06
CA ASP A 472 6.02 24.22 18.50
C ASP A 472 7.30 24.81 17.89
N PRO A 473 7.34 25.17 16.60
CA PRO A 473 8.48 25.82 15.96
C PRO A 473 8.92 27.13 16.61
N LEU A 474 8.06 27.82 17.36
CA LEU A 474 8.44 29.06 18.05
C LEU A 474 9.14 28.82 19.39
N ASP A 475 9.16 27.59 19.89
CA ASP A 475 9.89 27.27 21.11
C ASP A 475 11.40 27.26 20.80
N PRO A 476 12.22 28.10 21.48
CA PRO A 476 13.66 28.21 21.24
C PRO A 476 14.44 26.90 21.38
N GLN A 477 13.87 25.87 22.02
CA GLN A 477 14.51 24.56 22.14
C GLN A 477 14.61 23.81 20.80
N PHE A 478 13.71 24.08 19.86
CA PHE A 478 13.68 23.43 18.55
C PHE A 478 14.29 24.35 17.50
N LYS A 479 15.07 23.77 16.58
CA LYS A 479 15.84 24.56 15.61
C LYS A 479 15.45 24.24 14.18
N ASP A 480 15.25 25.30 13.40
CA ASP A 480 15.12 25.20 11.94
C ASP A 480 16.41 24.61 11.33
N GLY A 481 16.27 23.75 10.33
CA GLY A 481 17.37 22.98 9.75
C GLY A 481 17.83 21.78 10.58
N VAL A 482 17.28 21.57 11.79
CA VAL A 482 17.60 20.42 12.66
C VAL A 482 16.35 19.61 13.04
N ASP A 483 15.38 20.24 13.70
CA ASP A 483 14.14 19.60 14.17
C ASP A 483 13.02 19.69 13.13
N TYR A 484 12.98 20.81 12.41
CA TYR A 484 12.00 21.14 11.39
C TYR A 484 12.62 21.99 10.30
N HIS A 485 11.92 22.09 9.17
CA HIS A 485 12.21 23.02 8.09
C HIS A 485 11.07 24.03 7.96
N THR A 486 11.40 25.31 7.87
CA THR A 486 10.43 26.37 7.50
C THR A 486 10.48 26.58 5.99
N LEU A 487 9.36 26.40 5.29
CA LEU A 487 9.30 26.79 3.88
C LEU A 487 9.50 28.30 3.76
N THR A 488 10.42 28.72 2.89
CA THR A 488 10.64 30.12 2.51
C THR A 488 10.54 30.24 1.00
N TYR A 489 10.51 31.47 0.46
CA TYR A 489 10.60 31.71 -0.97
C TYR A 489 11.75 30.90 -1.59
N GLU A 490 12.94 30.92 -1.02
CA GLU A 490 14.09 30.20 -1.59
C GLU A 490 14.02 28.69 -1.37
N ASN A 491 13.46 28.24 -0.24
CA ASN A 491 13.47 26.84 0.20
C ASN A 491 12.06 26.26 0.31
N ARG A 492 11.36 26.20 -0.83
CA ARG A 492 9.95 25.76 -0.94
C ARG A 492 9.76 24.50 -1.80
N ALA A 493 10.84 23.83 -2.19
CA ALA A 493 10.77 22.63 -3.01
C ALA A 493 10.63 21.37 -2.13
N ILE A 494 9.88 20.38 -2.62
CA ILE A 494 9.84 19.03 -2.09
C ILE A 494 10.14 18.02 -3.20
N ASP A 495 11.02 17.07 -2.91
CA ASP A 495 11.41 16.03 -3.86
C ASP A 495 10.32 14.96 -3.98
N LEU A 496 10.02 14.57 -5.21
CA LEU A 496 9.03 13.56 -5.60
C LEU A 496 9.79 12.27 -5.95
N ASP A 497 10.16 11.53 -4.90
CA ASP A 497 11.01 10.35 -5.02
C ASP A 497 10.31 9.05 -4.61
N ASP A 498 10.57 7.98 -5.36
CA ASP A 498 10.09 6.63 -5.11
C ASP A 498 11.23 5.73 -4.64
N LEU A 499 11.40 5.63 -3.33
CA LEU A 499 12.50 4.87 -2.73
C LEU A 499 12.11 3.42 -2.46
N ASP A 500 13.06 2.52 -2.64
CA ASP A 500 12.89 1.09 -2.32
C ASP A 500 14.11 0.54 -1.59
N SER A 501 13.83 -0.40 -0.68
CA SER A 501 14.89 -1.08 0.05
C SER A 501 15.65 -2.06 -0.85
N PRO A 502 16.94 -2.28 -0.59
CA PRO A 502 17.70 -3.35 -1.23
C PRO A 502 17.07 -4.73 -1.04
N SER A 503 17.51 -5.70 -1.84
CA SER A 503 17.11 -7.09 -1.69
C SER A 503 17.33 -7.60 -0.25
N GLY A 504 16.36 -8.33 0.29
CA GLY A 504 16.43 -8.86 1.67
C GLY A 504 16.19 -7.83 2.78
N HIS A 505 15.71 -6.63 2.46
CA HIS A 505 15.40 -5.59 3.44
C HIS A 505 13.92 -5.17 3.39
N VAL A 506 13.47 -4.51 4.46
CA VAL A 506 12.10 -4.01 4.66
C VAL A 506 12.10 -2.59 5.19
N LEU A 507 10.97 -1.90 4.99
CA LEU A 507 10.75 -0.55 5.46
C LEU A 507 10.55 -0.54 6.99
N THR A 508 11.31 0.31 7.67
CA THR A 508 11.29 0.41 9.14
C THR A 508 11.22 1.83 9.67
N GLY A 509 11.24 2.82 8.79
CA GLY A 509 11.05 4.21 9.16
C GLY A 509 11.13 5.13 7.96
N VAL A 510 10.78 6.38 8.18
CA VAL A 510 10.83 7.47 7.18
C VAL A 510 11.22 8.76 7.87
N ARG A 511 11.82 9.69 7.13
CA ARG A 511 12.06 11.07 7.61
C ARG A 511 12.16 12.04 6.45
N PHE A 512 12.02 13.32 6.76
CA PHE A 512 12.49 14.38 5.88
C PHE A 512 13.87 14.87 6.32
N ARG A 513 14.67 15.32 5.37
CA ARG A 513 15.89 16.10 5.61
C ARG A 513 16.01 17.19 4.57
N MET A 514 16.81 18.22 4.84
CA MET A 514 17.18 19.17 3.79
C MET A 514 18.35 18.63 2.96
N LEU A 515 18.25 18.77 1.64
CA LEU A 515 19.35 18.59 0.70
C LEU A 515 19.34 19.78 -0.26
N GLY A 516 20.28 20.71 -0.09
CA GLY A 516 20.20 22.02 -0.76
C GLY A 516 18.95 22.79 -0.31
N ALA A 517 18.16 23.28 -1.26
CA ALA A 517 16.92 24.02 -1.01
C ALA A 517 15.66 23.14 -0.96
N HIS A 518 15.81 21.82 -1.03
CA HIS A 518 14.72 20.87 -1.18
C HIS A 518 14.48 20.08 0.11
N LEU A 519 13.21 19.89 0.43
CA LEU A 519 12.75 18.92 1.41
C LEU A 519 12.85 17.53 0.79
N HIS A 520 13.83 16.76 1.25
CA HIS A 520 14.19 15.45 0.73
C HIS A 520 13.60 14.34 1.60
N PHE A 521 12.97 13.35 0.98
CA PHE A 521 12.37 12.20 1.66
C PHE A 521 13.35 11.04 1.75
N GLU A 522 13.45 10.40 2.91
CA GLU A 522 14.30 9.22 3.10
C GLU A 522 13.53 8.07 3.75
N ILE A 523 13.95 6.85 3.42
CA ILE A 523 13.44 5.63 4.05
C ILE A 523 14.51 4.94 4.87
N ARG A 524 14.13 4.37 6.01
CA ARG A 524 14.99 3.50 6.79
C ARG A 524 14.75 2.05 6.41
N SER A 525 15.79 1.45 5.84
CA SER A 525 15.81 0.07 5.38
C SER A 525 16.49 -0.83 6.40
N THR A 526 15.87 -1.95 6.77
CA THR A 526 16.44 -2.92 7.72
C THR A 526 16.46 -4.32 7.11
N PRO A 527 17.60 -5.04 7.11
CA PRO A 527 17.63 -6.41 6.62
C PRO A 527 16.85 -7.35 7.53
N PHE A 528 16.30 -8.39 6.92
CA PHE A 528 15.53 -9.40 7.63
C PHE A 528 15.71 -10.78 7.00
N ASN A 529 15.49 -11.81 7.80
CA ASN A 529 15.42 -13.18 7.32
C ASN A 529 13.97 -13.48 6.93
N TYR A 530 13.70 -13.68 5.63
CA TYR A 530 12.35 -13.94 5.13
C TYR A 530 11.71 -15.15 5.80
N THR A 531 12.41 -16.28 5.88
CA THR A 531 11.87 -17.52 6.44
C THR A 531 11.44 -17.37 7.90
N THR A 532 12.26 -16.72 8.73
CA THR A 532 12.00 -16.59 10.18
C THR A 532 11.28 -15.30 10.58
N GLY A 533 11.17 -14.34 9.66
CA GLY A 533 10.61 -13.02 9.94
C GLY A 533 11.46 -12.14 10.86
N ARG A 534 12.70 -12.51 11.16
CA ARG A 534 13.55 -11.76 12.13
C ARG A 534 14.31 -10.62 11.47
N LEU A 535 14.20 -9.43 12.04
CA LEU A 535 14.97 -8.23 11.67
C LEU A 535 16.42 -8.31 12.18
N SER A 536 17.31 -7.57 11.53
CA SER A 536 18.70 -7.30 11.97
C SER A 536 18.88 -5.78 12.19
N PRO A 537 18.41 -5.23 13.33
CA PRO A 537 18.39 -3.78 13.60
C PRO A 537 19.75 -3.09 13.52
N GLU A 538 20.82 -3.79 13.86
CA GLU A 538 22.20 -3.29 13.86
C GLU A 538 22.75 -3.00 12.46
N LYS A 539 22.05 -3.48 11.43
CA LYS A 539 22.39 -3.29 10.01
C LYS A 539 21.40 -2.38 9.29
N SER A 540 20.57 -1.62 10.01
CA SER A 540 19.69 -0.63 9.41
C SER A 540 20.50 0.46 8.71
N GLN A 541 19.97 0.96 7.60
CA GLN A 541 20.54 2.08 6.85
C GLN A 541 19.44 3.02 6.33
N TRP A 542 19.80 4.29 6.15
CA TRP A 542 18.95 5.25 5.44
C TRP A 542 19.23 5.15 3.95
N ILE A 543 18.16 5.10 3.17
CA ILE A 543 18.18 5.13 1.70
C ILE A 543 17.58 6.46 1.27
N SER A 544 18.27 7.13 0.37
CA SER A 544 17.94 8.45 -0.17
C SER A 544 18.25 8.50 -1.67
N ASN A 545 17.72 9.51 -2.33
CA ASN A 545 18.13 9.87 -3.68
C ASN A 545 18.94 11.18 -3.60
N ASP A 546 20.25 11.12 -3.73
CA ASP A 546 21.09 12.30 -3.51
C ASP A 546 21.35 13.11 -4.78
N ASN A 547 20.50 12.98 -5.80
CA ASN A 547 20.52 13.88 -6.95
C ASN A 547 20.35 15.34 -6.46
N THR A 548 21.00 16.29 -7.10
CA THR A 548 20.92 17.73 -6.79
C THR A 548 21.08 18.49 -8.10
N GLU A 549 20.90 19.81 -8.09
CA GLU A 549 21.17 20.65 -9.25
C GLU A 549 22.61 20.51 -9.79
N GLY A 550 23.57 20.19 -8.91
CA GLY A 550 24.97 19.96 -9.28
C GLY A 550 25.30 18.52 -9.67
N SER A 551 24.36 17.59 -9.59
CA SER A 551 24.58 16.18 -9.93
C SER A 551 24.61 15.99 -11.45
N ALA A 552 25.21 14.89 -11.92
CA ALA A 552 25.29 14.57 -13.36
C ALA A 552 23.88 14.40 -14.00
N ARG A 553 22.87 14.07 -13.20
CA ARG A 553 21.46 14.01 -13.57
C ARG A 553 20.65 14.78 -12.52
N PRO A 554 20.44 16.08 -12.72
CA PRO A 554 19.65 16.88 -11.79
C PRO A 554 18.17 16.51 -11.88
N ARG A 555 17.43 16.73 -10.79
CA ARG A 555 15.98 16.53 -10.79
C ARG A 555 15.27 17.48 -11.73
N VAL A 556 14.13 17.05 -12.24
CA VAL A 556 13.28 17.86 -13.13
C VAL A 556 12.15 18.52 -12.33
N LYS A 557 11.95 19.82 -12.53
CA LYS A 557 10.82 20.53 -11.92
C LYS A 557 9.50 20.09 -12.55
N LEU A 558 8.54 19.71 -11.71
CA LEU A 558 7.15 19.52 -12.11
C LEU A 558 6.46 20.89 -12.11
N GLU A 559 6.21 21.44 -13.30
CA GLU A 559 5.60 22.75 -13.47
C GLU A 559 4.07 22.71 -13.29
N LEU A 560 3.58 23.45 -12.29
CA LEU A 560 2.15 23.63 -12.06
C LEU A 560 1.58 24.67 -13.01
N LYS A 561 0.73 24.24 -13.96
CA LYS A 561 0.17 25.11 -15.01
C LYS A 561 -1.17 25.70 -14.60
N ASN A 562 -1.19 27.01 -14.34
CA ASN A 562 -2.34 27.78 -13.86
C ASN A 562 -2.97 27.13 -12.60
N PRO A 563 -2.21 26.99 -11.50
CA PRO A 563 -2.65 26.17 -10.38
C PRO A 563 -3.75 26.84 -9.56
N ASP A 564 -4.97 26.30 -9.56
CA ASP A 564 -6.03 26.72 -8.64
C ASP A 564 -6.14 25.79 -7.42
N ILE A 565 -7.03 26.07 -6.48
CA ILE A 565 -7.30 25.26 -5.30
C ILE A 565 -7.73 23.84 -5.73
N PRO A 566 -7.01 22.78 -5.32
CA PRO A 566 -7.24 21.43 -5.84
C PRO A 566 -8.60 20.84 -5.44
N THR A 567 -9.17 21.27 -4.32
CA THR A 567 -10.50 20.82 -3.86
C THR A 567 -11.66 21.39 -4.68
N ARG A 568 -11.41 22.33 -5.60
CA ARG A 568 -12.41 22.83 -6.57
C ARG A 568 -12.52 21.91 -7.79
N SER A 569 -11.59 20.96 -7.97
CA SER A 569 -11.65 20.02 -9.08
C SER A 569 -12.93 19.16 -9.00
N SER A 570 -13.65 19.04 -10.11
CA SER A 570 -14.82 18.17 -10.24
C SER A 570 -14.45 16.72 -10.59
N VAL A 571 -13.18 16.46 -10.89
CA VAL A 571 -12.65 15.14 -11.24
C VAL A 571 -11.49 14.76 -10.31
N PRO A 572 -11.35 13.47 -9.95
CA PRO A 572 -10.18 13.01 -9.21
C PRO A 572 -8.87 13.30 -9.94
N LEU A 573 -7.87 13.74 -9.20
CA LEU A 573 -6.54 14.04 -9.68
C LEU A 573 -5.68 12.77 -9.70
N ALA A 574 -5.21 12.42 -10.89
CA ALA A 574 -4.31 11.29 -11.10
C ALA A 574 -2.87 11.64 -10.68
N VAL A 575 -2.05 10.61 -10.48
CA VAL A 575 -0.60 10.78 -10.28
C VAL A 575 0.00 11.29 -11.59
N ASP A 576 0.63 12.45 -11.54
CA ASP A 576 1.29 13.11 -12.68
C ASP A 576 2.82 13.27 -12.48
N SER A 577 3.30 13.00 -11.27
CA SER A 577 4.73 12.97 -10.95
C SER A 577 5.42 11.66 -11.32
N GLU A 578 6.68 11.77 -11.72
CA GLU A 578 7.62 10.65 -11.85
C GLU A 578 8.75 10.75 -10.81
N HIS A 579 9.49 9.66 -10.60
CA HIS A 579 10.72 9.67 -9.80
C HIS A 579 11.75 10.64 -10.40
N ASP A 580 12.66 11.18 -9.58
CA ASP A 580 13.63 12.20 -9.98
C ASP A 580 12.98 13.56 -10.37
N GLN A 581 11.80 13.85 -9.83
CA GLN A 581 11.16 15.17 -9.95
C GLN A 581 11.09 15.91 -8.62
N TYR A 582 10.77 17.19 -8.68
CA TYR A 582 10.42 17.99 -7.50
C TYR A 582 9.29 18.96 -7.85
N VAL A 583 8.55 19.40 -6.84
CA VAL A 583 7.54 20.47 -6.98
C VAL A 583 7.81 21.56 -5.94
N GLU A 584 7.50 22.80 -6.29
CA GLU A 584 7.60 23.93 -5.38
C GLU A 584 6.22 24.30 -4.83
N PHE A 585 6.15 24.55 -3.52
CA PHE A 585 5.01 25.24 -2.94
C PHE A 585 5.00 26.68 -3.44
N THR A 586 3.92 27.09 -4.10
CA THR A 586 3.77 28.42 -4.72
C THR A 586 2.37 28.97 -4.47
N ASN A 587 2.13 30.22 -4.89
CA ASN A 587 0.80 30.80 -4.87
C ASN A 587 -0.11 30.15 -5.92
N SER A 588 -1.41 30.11 -5.63
CA SER A 588 -2.44 29.84 -6.63
C SER A 588 -2.42 30.87 -7.76
N ASP A 589 -3.05 30.54 -8.87
CA ASP A 589 -3.16 31.40 -10.04
C ASP A 589 -3.82 32.74 -9.67
N LEU A 590 -3.29 33.83 -10.25
CA LEU A 590 -3.79 35.18 -9.97
C LEU A 590 -5.23 35.33 -10.45
N GLU A 591 -5.59 34.74 -11.59
CA GLU A 591 -6.89 34.99 -12.19
C GLU A 591 -7.94 34.09 -11.54
N ALA A 592 -7.56 32.85 -11.21
CA ALA A 592 -8.44 31.90 -10.55
C ALA A 592 -8.68 32.22 -9.05
N ASP A 593 -7.67 32.72 -8.33
CA ASP A 593 -7.71 32.80 -6.87
C ASP A 593 -6.98 34.02 -6.27
N ALA A 594 -6.64 35.03 -7.07
CA ALA A 594 -5.90 36.22 -6.64
C ALA A 594 -4.60 35.89 -5.89
N ALA A 595 -3.97 34.75 -6.22
CA ALA A 595 -2.77 34.25 -5.55
C ALA A 595 -2.92 34.06 -4.03
N GLN A 596 -4.12 33.75 -3.53
CA GLN A 596 -4.39 33.76 -2.08
C GLN A 596 -4.11 32.44 -1.36
N SER A 597 -3.98 31.34 -2.09
CA SER A 597 -3.74 30.00 -1.51
C SER A 597 -2.32 29.54 -1.82
N THR A 598 -1.71 28.76 -0.92
CA THR A 598 -0.44 28.08 -1.21
C THR A 598 -0.74 26.66 -1.70
N VAL A 599 -0.23 26.32 -2.88
CA VAL A 599 -0.42 25.05 -3.57
C VAL A 599 0.94 24.42 -3.88
N PRO A 600 1.08 23.09 -3.95
CA PRO A 600 0.05 22.07 -3.76
C PRO A 600 -0.48 21.99 -2.32
N PHE A 601 -1.66 21.42 -2.15
CA PHE A 601 -2.14 21.00 -0.83
C PHE A 601 -1.46 19.68 -0.42
N ILE A 602 -1.62 19.26 0.83
CA ILE A 602 -1.03 18.03 1.35
C ILE A 602 -2.14 17.01 1.60
N ASP A 603 -2.02 15.83 1.00
CA ASP A 603 -2.88 14.68 1.28
C ASP A 603 -2.49 14.08 2.64
N VAL A 604 -3.41 14.15 3.60
CA VAL A 604 -3.21 13.63 4.96
C VAL A 604 -3.92 12.29 5.20
N GLN A 605 -4.48 11.69 4.12
CA GLN A 605 -5.13 10.40 4.21
C GLN A 605 -4.13 9.29 4.55
N PRO A 606 -4.57 8.28 5.35
CA PRO A 606 -3.70 7.17 5.71
C PRO A 606 -3.44 6.23 4.53
N VAL A 607 -2.20 6.14 4.06
CA VAL A 607 -1.78 5.10 3.11
C VAL A 607 -1.54 3.82 3.89
N LEU A 608 -2.58 2.99 3.94
CA LEU A 608 -2.61 1.73 4.68
C LEU A 608 -3.32 0.67 3.81
N PRO A 609 -2.71 -0.52 3.61
CA PRO A 609 -3.35 -1.62 2.90
C PRO A 609 -4.63 -2.09 3.59
N ALA A 610 -5.65 -2.49 2.82
CA ALA A 610 -6.82 -3.14 3.38
C ALA A 610 -6.50 -4.53 3.98
N GLY A 611 -7.24 -4.95 5.01
CA GLY A 611 -7.14 -6.30 5.60
C GLY A 611 -5.98 -6.47 6.60
N VAL A 612 -5.27 -7.60 6.52
CA VAL A 612 -4.18 -8.02 7.43
C VAL A 612 -2.88 -7.20 7.31
N GLY A 613 -2.88 -6.15 6.49
CA GLY A 613 -1.69 -5.36 6.16
C GLY A 613 -0.79 -6.06 5.13
N ALA A 614 0.08 -5.29 4.48
CA ALA A 614 1.06 -5.81 3.53
C ALA A 614 2.47 -5.42 3.97
N LEU A 615 3.44 -6.32 3.79
CA LEU A 615 4.83 -6.01 4.05
C LEU A 615 5.30 -4.94 3.07
N ALA A 616 5.90 -3.87 3.57
CA ALA A 616 6.47 -2.81 2.75
C ALA A 616 7.99 -2.92 2.64
N SER A 617 8.53 -2.65 1.46
CA SER A 617 9.97 -2.50 1.24
C SER A 617 10.36 -1.06 0.91
N GLY A 618 9.42 -0.23 0.46
CA GLY A 618 9.71 1.13 0.03
C GLY A 618 8.58 2.10 0.34
N ALA A 619 8.86 3.36 0.09
CA ALA A 619 7.92 4.46 0.23
C ALA A 619 8.39 5.63 -0.62
N GLY A 620 7.48 6.56 -0.89
CA GLY A 620 7.81 7.74 -1.69
C GLY A 620 6.87 8.89 -1.46
N VAL A 621 7.21 10.01 -2.10
CA VAL A 621 6.39 11.22 -2.17
C VAL A 621 5.98 11.40 -3.63
N LEU A 622 4.70 11.69 -3.86
CA LEU A 622 4.15 11.89 -5.18
C LEU A 622 3.34 13.18 -5.25
N HIS A 623 3.12 13.65 -6.47
CA HIS A 623 2.15 14.69 -6.77
C HIS A 623 0.97 14.08 -7.53
N ARG A 624 -0.24 14.51 -7.18
CA ARG A 624 -1.47 14.25 -7.94
C ARG A 624 -2.06 15.56 -8.41
N GLY A 625 -2.12 15.75 -9.72
CA GLY A 625 -2.42 17.04 -10.31
C GLY A 625 -3.08 16.97 -11.67
N ALA A 626 -3.48 18.15 -12.13
CA ALA A 626 -3.98 18.39 -13.48
C ALA A 626 -3.79 19.88 -13.80
N ARG A 627 -3.81 20.23 -15.09
CA ARG A 627 -3.81 21.63 -15.52
C ARG A 627 -5.03 22.36 -14.91
N GLY A 628 -4.83 23.57 -14.40
CA GLY A 628 -5.89 24.31 -13.72
C GLY A 628 -6.06 23.93 -12.24
N SER A 629 -5.23 23.03 -11.71
CA SER A 629 -5.25 22.60 -10.32
C SER A 629 -3.83 22.60 -9.77
N GLY A 630 -3.66 23.10 -8.55
CA GLY A 630 -2.41 23.08 -7.81
C GLY A 630 -2.06 21.70 -7.25
N GLY A 631 -2.99 20.74 -7.28
CA GLY A 631 -2.74 19.35 -6.91
C GLY A 631 -2.49 19.07 -5.42
N PHE A 632 -2.19 17.81 -5.14
CA PHE A 632 -1.84 17.32 -3.81
C PHE A 632 -0.46 16.67 -3.80
N VAL A 633 0.36 17.02 -2.81
CA VAL A 633 1.51 16.21 -2.40
C VAL A 633 1.01 15.11 -1.49
N ALA A 634 1.31 13.86 -1.83
CA ALA A 634 0.86 12.69 -1.08
C ALA A 634 2.02 11.71 -0.86
N LEU A 635 1.85 10.84 0.13
CA LEU A 635 2.75 9.70 0.32
C LEU A 635 2.30 8.52 -0.53
N ARG A 636 3.25 7.64 -0.85
CA ARG A 636 2.98 6.28 -1.33
C ARG A 636 3.79 5.25 -0.58
N LEU A 637 3.26 4.04 -0.52
CA LEU A 637 3.91 2.85 0.03
C LEU A 637 4.24 1.89 -1.11
N ARG A 638 5.39 1.23 -1.06
CA ARG A 638 5.76 0.17 -2.01
C ARG A 638 5.79 -1.17 -1.29
N THR A 639 4.94 -2.08 -1.73
CA THR A 639 4.87 -3.43 -1.15
C THR A 639 6.12 -4.24 -1.46
N TYR A 640 6.40 -5.23 -0.63
CA TYR A 640 7.56 -6.08 -0.74
C TYR A 640 7.50 -6.94 -2.02
N PRO A 641 8.61 -7.11 -2.76
CA PRO A 641 8.59 -7.88 -4.00
C PRO A 641 8.63 -9.39 -3.69
N HIS A 642 7.45 -10.02 -3.69
CA HIS A 642 7.27 -11.45 -3.39
C HIS A 642 7.70 -12.39 -4.52
N ALA A 643 7.88 -11.89 -5.76
CA ALA A 643 8.20 -12.70 -6.94
C ALA A 643 9.37 -13.68 -6.74
N ARG A 644 10.42 -13.27 -6.01
CA ARG A 644 11.60 -14.10 -5.72
C ARG A 644 11.34 -15.30 -4.80
N HIS A 645 10.27 -15.23 -4.02
CA HIS A 645 9.86 -16.27 -3.07
C HIS A 645 8.82 -17.22 -3.66
N VAL A 646 8.22 -16.89 -4.81
CA VAL A 646 7.32 -17.78 -5.55
C VAL A 646 8.14 -18.88 -6.23
N ARG A 647 8.17 -20.06 -5.61
CA ARG A 647 8.85 -21.27 -6.08
C ARG A 647 7.98 -22.48 -5.83
N ALA A 648 7.94 -23.43 -6.76
CA ALA A 648 7.37 -24.73 -6.50
C ALA A 648 8.41 -25.59 -5.76
N GLU A 649 8.01 -26.16 -4.63
CA GLU A 649 8.76 -27.20 -3.91
C GLU A 649 7.94 -28.49 -3.97
N PRO A 650 7.96 -29.23 -5.09
CA PRO A 650 7.22 -30.48 -5.18
C PRO A 650 7.80 -31.52 -4.19
N PRO A 651 6.98 -32.46 -3.69
CA PRO A 651 7.43 -33.53 -2.82
C PRO A 651 8.51 -34.37 -3.53
N ALA A 652 9.54 -34.78 -2.81
CA ALA A 652 10.58 -35.67 -3.36
C ALA A 652 9.98 -37.00 -3.83
N ASP A 653 10.52 -37.58 -4.91
CA ASP A 653 10.08 -38.89 -5.37
C ASP A 653 10.38 -39.97 -4.32
N LEU A 654 9.49 -40.94 -4.18
CA LEU A 654 9.80 -42.18 -3.46
C LEU A 654 11.01 -42.84 -4.14
N PRO A 655 12.00 -43.37 -3.40
CA PRO A 655 13.05 -44.18 -4.00
C PRO A 655 12.37 -45.28 -4.81
N ARG A 656 12.65 -45.35 -6.12
CA ARG A 656 12.25 -46.53 -6.91
C ARG A 656 12.84 -47.74 -6.20
N GLY A 657 11.98 -48.67 -5.79
CA GLY A 657 12.45 -49.97 -5.33
C GLY A 657 13.31 -50.60 -6.42
N PRO A 658 14.28 -51.46 -6.07
CA PRO A 658 15.14 -52.10 -7.06
C PRO A 658 14.28 -52.78 -8.13
N ASP A 659 14.56 -52.48 -9.39
CA ASP A 659 13.90 -53.08 -10.54
C ASP A 659 14.19 -54.61 -10.50
N PRO A 660 13.20 -55.49 -10.69
CA PRO A 660 13.45 -56.94 -10.78
C PRO A 660 14.31 -57.35 -11.99
N ALA A 661 14.73 -56.38 -12.82
CA ALA A 661 15.48 -56.58 -14.04
C ALA A 661 17.01 -56.51 -13.86
N ASP A 662 17.52 -56.02 -12.71
CA ASP A 662 18.95 -56.07 -12.42
C ASP A 662 19.30 -57.42 -11.79
N GLY A 663 19.43 -58.44 -12.65
CA GLY A 663 20.13 -59.67 -12.32
C GLY A 663 21.62 -59.37 -12.01
N PRO A 664 22.31 -60.20 -11.22
CA PRO A 664 23.70 -59.97 -10.88
C PRO A 664 24.55 -59.99 -12.16
N ASP A 665 25.25 -58.88 -12.42
CA ASP A 665 26.27 -58.79 -13.45
C ASP A 665 27.28 -59.93 -13.28
N PHE A 666 27.36 -60.77 -14.30
CA PHE A 666 28.41 -61.76 -14.48
C PHE A 666 29.72 -61.00 -14.76
N GLU A 667 30.65 -60.97 -13.81
CA GLU A 667 32.03 -60.58 -14.08
C GLU A 667 32.70 -61.67 -14.93
N PRO A 668 33.28 -61.34 -16.11
CA PRO A 668 34.13 -62.26 -16.82
C PRO A 668 35.52 -62.27 -16.20
N THR A 669 35.89 -63.40 -15.59
CA THR A 669 37.29 -63.75 -15.35
C THR A 669 38.04 -63.83 -16.69
N VAL A 670 39.07 -63.02 -16.85
CA VAL A 670 40.09 -63.19 -17.89
C VAL A 670 41.41 -63.53 -17.20
N ASN A 671 42.03 -64.61 -17.69
CA ASN A 671 43.33 -65.16 -17.29
C ASN A 671 44.45 -64.14 -17.20
#